data_AF-A0A970WZD7-F1
#
_entry.id   AF-A0A970WZD7-F1
#
_cell.length_a   1.000
_cell.length_b   1.000
_cell.length_c   1.000
_cell.angle_alpha   90.00
_cell.angle_beta   90.00
_cell.angle_gamma   90.00
#
_symmetry.space_group_name_H-M   'P 1'
#
loop_
_entity.id
_entity.type
_entity.pdbx_description
1 polymer ?
#
loop_
_entity_poly.entity_id
_entity_poly.type
_entity_poly.pdbx_seq_one_letter_code
_entity_poly.pdbx_strand_id
1 'polypeptide(L)'
;MVNFDSITLLKALDYFVLSIFAICIISGFVKGMFRTTYNLVVFVGLILLGWFLMPAIIEFILDYDFSFLNLTINGSTLTTFRETIPAIVGSLDPTIGSLMVEGTETYTLIFALVFSAARLILMLVWLLLTLTVFKFVFWIIYLIIRPRRKDAQGNLKKKSSASRFGGAIMGGAFAFVITVLVAIPFAGLTSIGNSFGEIAGNEMTVSYHFKAATTNGYLFLEEKPENPLSEYEEVFKFMSQFRGASLLGQVGGIGKTEDGEGSSIDEVLFDQLLEFKYGDVQVELRKEIKTMASVYAKVYNATGGNVNMSTISNLDSDLLDSLVGEISTLQILNVIAPVAIEYVGNNEEIMGQLSEAGLSQEDIHQIIEDVKKIDIAAEIGTIASAVVDLGKSGLFDQQEEGEENNIFTTLLNADSAMLSSAMDKLGGLGLADMIGSFGANAILNGPFFEQLLIEFGISKEEINLDGIDWGSEIANLGGIIETLQNMGLVIREDGSLDFTNLTTDGIADFVDELFKSTLLANNTKIIVATVKEALPEEVQDFIQVDDLTGEDFKSILEVGSIIASHMDKETGQIAFEELLKSEDAAKLGNAIEKSDAMAKTIEETMGKILENVGINIKFDDFDITNIDWGKEVVALGAIMTSLEKYGLKFGAESVSFNINNFTTVEIENMVDTLFTSQILSKNTKVLMQAIKDMVPEAYKNQVEVKTMTAADVKEILNKLRS
;
A
#
# COMPACT_ATOMS: atom_id res chain seq x y z
N MET A 1 -11.20 -17.31 -44.89
CA MET A 1 -11.95 -16.34 -44.08
C MET A 1 -12.57 -15.32 -45.02
N VAL A 2 -13.82 -14.92 -44.78
CA VAL A 2 -14.52 -13.91 -45.60
C VAL A 2 -13.80 -12.57 -45.40
N ASN A 3 -13.43 -11.88 -46.48
CA ASN A 3 -12.92 -10.50 -46.38
C ASN A 3 -13.96 -9.64 -45.65
N PHE A 4 -13.66 -9.30 -44.40
CA PHE A 4 -14.50 -8.47 -43.55
C PHE A 4 -14.26 -7.00 -43.93
N ASP A 5 -15.26 -6.33 -44.50
CA ASP A 5 -15.21 -4.90 -44.87
C ASP A 5 -16.22 -4.13 -44.00
N SER A 6 -15.69 -3.29 -43.10
CA SER A 6 -16.47 -2.48 -42.16
C SER A 6 -17.52 -1.61 -42.85
N ILE A 7 -17.21 -1.03 -44.02
CA ILE A 7 -18.12 -0.14 -44.77
C ILE A 7 -19.32 -0.91 -45.31
N THR A 8 -19.09 -2.12 -45.84
CA THR A 8 -20.17 -2.96 -46.35
C THR A 8 -21.11 -3.40 -45.24
N LEU A 9 -20.59 -3.71 -44.05
CA LEU A 9 -21.39 -4.11 -42.89
C LEU A 9 -22.26 -2.94 -42.38
N LEU A 10 -21.69 -1.73 -42.26
CA LEU A 10 -22.43 -0.53 -41.85
C LEU A 10 -23.60 -0.24 -42.81
N LYS A 11 -23.36 -0.31 -44.13
CA LYS A 11 -24.42 -0.15 -45.13
C LYS A 11 -25.49 -1.23 -45.05
N ALA A 12 -25.11 -2.47 -44.74
CA ALA A 12 -26.07 -3.56 -44.55
C ALA A 12 -27.00 -3.29 -43.34
N LEU A 13 -26.45 -2.75 -42.25
CA LEU A 13 -27.23 -2.31 -41.09
C LEU A 13 -28.19 -1.16 -41.44
N ASP A 14 -27.75 -0.19 -42.24
CA ASP A 14 -28.61 0.90 -42.70
C ASP A 14 -29.79 0.39 -43.52
N TYR A 15 -29.53 -0.49 -44.49
CA TYR A 15 -30.60 -1.10 -45.28
C TYR A 15 -31.54 -1.95 -44.42
N PHE A 16 -31.03 -2.61 -43.38
CA PHE A 16 -31.83 -3.35 -42.42
C PHE A 16 -32.77 -2.42 -41.64
N VAL A 17 -32.26 -1.31 -41.08
CA VAL A 17 -33.08 -0.32 -40.36
C VAL A 17 -34.12 0.32 -41.29
N LEU A 18 -33.71 0.76 -42.48
CA LEU A 18 -34.65 1.33 -43.47
C LEU A 18 -35.73 0.33 -43.87
N SER A 19 -35.40 -0.96 -43.96
CA SER A 19 -36.36 -2.03 -44.24
C SER A 19 -37.36 -2.19 -43.10
N ILE A 20 -36.90 -2.16 -41.83
CA ILE A 20 -37.78 -2.20 -40.66
C ILE A 20 -38.77 -1.03 -40.70
N PHE A 21 -38.29 0.19 -40.93
CA PHE A 21 -39.12 1.38 -41.02
C PHE A 21 -40.12 1.28 -42.18
N ALA A 22 -39.66 0.94 -43.38
CA ALA A 22 -40.54 0.80 -44.55
C ALA A 22 -41.64 -0.25 -44.32
N ILE A 23 -41.28 -1.43 -43.83
CA ILE A 23 -42.24 -2.52 -43.56
C ILE A 23 -43.24 -2.08 -42.50
N CYS A 24 -42.79 -1.49 -41.39
CA CYS A 24 -43.68 -1.11 -40.30
C CYS A 24 -44.60 0.07 -40.65
N ILE A 25 -44.10 1.08 -41.38
CA ILE A 25 -44.89 2.21 -41.86
C ILE A 25 -45.96 1.75 -42.85
N ILE A 26 -45.59 0.94 -43.85
CA ILE A 26 -46.54 0.39 -44.84
C ILE A 26 -47.56 -0.51 -44.14
N SER A 27 -47.10 -1.41 -43.25
CA SER A 27 -47.98 -2.28 -42.47
C SER A 27 -48.93 -1.47 -41.60
N GLY A 28 -48.43 -0.40 -40.98
CA GLY A 28 -49.19 0.55 -40.18
C GLY A 28 -50.25 1.27 -40.98
N PHE A 29 -49.92 1.74 -42.19
CA PHE A 29 -50.86 2.38 -43.10
C PHE A 29 -52.00 1.43 -43.51
N VAL A 30 -51.67 0.18 -43.85
CA VAL A 30 -52.66 -0.85 -44.23
C VAL A 30 -53.54 -1.25 -43.03
N LYS A 31 -52.94 -1.43 -41.85
CA LYS A 31 -53.64 -1.85 -40.61
C LYS A 31 -54.47 -0.71 -40.00
N GLY A 32 -54.07 0.54 -40.15
CA GLY A 32 -54.71 1.73 -39.58
C GLY A 32 -54.48 1.88 -38.08
N MET A 33 -54.59 3.12 -37.58
CA MET A 33 -54.19 3.57 -36.24
C MET A 33 -54.53 2.60 -35.11
N PHE A 34 -55.81 2.30 -34.87
CA PHE A 34 -56.23 1.48 -33.72
C PHE A 34 -55.51 0.12 -33.63
N ARG A 35 -55.39 -0.59 -34.76
CA ARG A 35 -54.74 -1.92 -34.77
C ARG A 35 -53.23 -1.80 -34.57
N THR A 36 -52.63 -0.76 -35.13
CA THR A 36 -51.19 -0.50 -34.96
C THR A 36 -50.86 -0.08 -33.54
N THR A 37 -51.66 0.80 -32.92
CA THR A 37 -51.52 1.20 -31.52
C THR A 37 -51.69 0.02 -30.57
N TYR A 38 -52.71 -0.83 -30.78
CA TYR A 38 -52.88 -2.05 -29.99
C TYR A 38 -51.63 -2.94 -30.05
N ASN A 39 -51.12 -3.20 -31.27
CA ASN A 39 -49.91 -4.01 -31.43
C ASN A 39 -48.69 -3.38 -30.76
N LEU A 40 -48.54 -2.05 -30.81
CA LEU A 40 -47.46 -1.34 -30.13
C LEU A 40 -47.57 -1.50 -28.61
N VAL A 41 -48.74 -1.25 -28.03
CA VAL A 41 -48.95 -1.35 -26.58
C VAL A 41 -48.72 -2.78 -26.10
N VAL A 42 -49.24 -3.78 -26.82
CA VAL A 42 -49.00 -5.20 -26.51
C VAL A 42 -47.52 -5.53 -26.60
N PHE A 43 -46.83 -5.07 -27.64
CA PHE A 43 -45.40 -5.33 -27.82
C PHE A 43 -44.58 -4.72 -26.68
N VAL A 44 -44.79 -3.44 -26.37
CA VAL A 44 -44.11 -2.77 -25.24
C VAL A 44 -44.44 -3.47 -23.93
N GLY A 45 -45.70 -3.82 -23.69
CA GLY A 45 -46.13 -4.55 -22.50
C GLY A 45 -45.46 -5.92 -22.36
N LEU A 46 -45.28 -6.65 -23.47
CA LEU A 46 -44.57 -7.94 -23.47
C LEU A 46 -43.07 -7.79 -23.25
N ILE A 47 -42.44 -6.74 -23.78
CA ILE A 47 -41.02 -6.47 -23.52
C ILE A 47 -40.82 -6.13 -22.04
N LEU A 48 -41.65 -5.25 -21.46
CA LEU A 48 -41.59 -4.92 -20.03
C LEU A 48 -41.87 -6.15 -19.16
N LEU A 49 -42.84 -6.98 -19.54
CA LEU A 49 -43.14 -8.22 -18.84
C LEU A 49 -41.96 -9.20 -18.91
N GLY A 50 -41.34 -9.35 -20.08
CA GLY A 50 -40.15 -10.17 -20.26
C GLY A 50 -38.98 -9.71 -19.43
N TRP A 51 -38.75 -8.40 -19.42
CA TRP A 51 -37.71 -7.77 -18.60
C TRP A 51 -37.91 -8.08 -17.11
N PHE A 52 -39.14 -7.93 -16.61
CA PHE A 52 -39.47 -8.22 -15.21
C PHE A 52 -39.41 -9.71 -14.86
N LEU A 53 -39.82 -10.60 -15.79
CA LEU A 53 -39.80 -12.05 -15.57
C LEU A 53 -38.42 -12.68 -15.82
N MET A 54 -37.49 -11.96 -16.45
CA MET A 54 -36.18 -12.46 -16.85
C MET A 54 -35.43 -13.13 -15.70
N PRO A 55 -35.31 -12.51 -14.50
CA PRO A 55 -34.59 -13.13 -13.39
C PRO A 55 -35.19 -14.48 -12.97
N ALA A 56 -36.52 -14.55 -12.86
CA ALA A 56 -37.21 -15.77 -12.46
C ALA A 56 -37.09 -16.90 -13.51
N ILE A 57 -37.09 -16.53 -14.80
CA ILE A 57 -36.89 -17.50 -15.88
C ILE A 57 -35.47 -18.04 -15.88
N ILE A 58 -34.46 -17.20 -15.62
CA ILE A 58 -33.06 -17.63 -15.56
C ILE A 58 -32.84 -18.58 -14.40
N GLU A 59 -33.31 -18.26 -13.19
CA GLU A 59 -33.23 -19.18 -12.04
C GLU A 59 -33.87 -20.53 -12.37
N PHE A 60 -35.07 -20.51 -12.96
CA PHE A 60 -35.73 -21.74 -13.39
C PHE A 60 -34.89 -22.52 -14.41
N ILE A 61 -34.27 -21.85 -15.39
CA ILE A 61 -33.42 -22.51 -16.39
C ILE A 61 -32.16 -23.10 -15.74
N LEU A 62 -31.54 -22.43 -14.78
CA LEU A 62 -30.33 -22.92 -14.13
C LEU A 62 -30.57 -24.22 -13.36
N ASP A 63 -31.75 -24.35 -12.76
CA ASP A 63 -32.19 -25.53 -11.98
C ASP A 63 -32.86 -26.62 -12.82
N TYR A 64 -33.23 -26.32 -14.07
CA TYR A 64 -33.99 -27.24 -14.89
C TYR A 64 -33.13 -28.45 -15.31
N ASP A 65 -33.68 -29.65 -15.14
CA ASP A 65 -33.02 -30.89 -15.56
C ASP A 65 -33.16 -31.11 -17.08
N PHE A 66 -32.04 -30.97 -17.77
CA PHE A 66 -31.86 -31.18 -19.21
C PHE A 66 -31.39 -32.58 -19.58
N SER A 67 -31.34 -33.54 -18.64
CA SER A 67 -30.87 -34.91 -18.90
C SER A 67 -31.58 -35.58 -20.08
N PHE A 68 -32.84 -35.20 -20.36
CA PHE A 68 -33.60 -35.69 -21.52
C PHE A 68 -32.97 -35.36 -22.89
N LEU A 69 -32.09 -34.35 -22.96
CA LEU A 69 -31.40 -33.96 -24.19
C LEU A 69 -30.23 -34.89 -24.52
N ASN A 70 -29.70 -35.65 -23.55
CA ASN A 70 -28.51 -36.51 -23.70
C ASN A 70 -27.33 -35.80 -24.39
N LEU A 71 -27.12 -34.52 -24.08
CA LEU A 71 -26.03 -33.72 -24.63
C LEU A 71 -24.81 -33.82 -23.72
N THR A 72 -23.63 -33.90 -24.33
CA THR A 72 -22.34 -33.86 -23.64
C THR A 72 -21.56 -32.63 -24.07
N ILE A 73 -21.12 -31.81 -23.09
CA ILE A 73 -20.32 -30.61 -23.31
C ILE A 73 -18.99 -30.84 -22.60
N ASN A 74 -17.88 -30.81 -23.34
CA ASN A 74 -16.52 -31.09 -22.82
C ASN A 74 -16.43 -32.37 -21.97
N GLY A 75 -17.14 -33.44 -22.36
CA GLY A 75 -17.15 -34.72 -21.65
C GLY A 75 -18.11 -34.81 -20.46
N SER A 76 -18.71 -33.71 -20.03
CA SER A 76 -19.73 -33.66 -18.98
C SER A 76 -21.13 -33.78 -19.59
N THR A 77 -21.96 -34.67 -19.05
CA THR A 77 -23.37 -34.79 -19.44
C THR A 77 -24.17 -33.61 -18.91
N LEU A 78 -24.95 -32.97 -19.78
CA LEU A 78 -25.82 -31.87 -19.41
C LEU A 78 -27.00 -32.39 -18.59
N THR A 79 -26.93 -32.22 -17.27
CA THR A 79 -28.03 -32.45 -16.31
C THR A 79 -28.69 -31.10 -15.99
N THR A 80 -28.29 -30.41 -14.93
CA THR A 80 -28.64 -29.01 -14.65
C THR A 80 -27.47 -28.11 -15.00
N PHE A 81 -27.69 -26.82 -15.24
CA PHE A 81 -26.56 -25.89 -15.40
C PHE A 81 -25.78 -25.73 -14.09
N ARG A 82 -26.47 -25.84 -12.94
CA ARG A 82 -25.82 -25.83 -11.61
C ARG A 82 -24.83 -26.96 -11.38
N GLU A 83 -25.02 -28.12 -12.01
CA GLU A 83 -24.06 -29.23 -11.95
C GLU A 83 -23.07 -29.21 -13.12
N THR A 84 -23.55 -28.85 -14.32
CA THR A 84 -22.74 -28.94 -15.55
C THR A 84 -21.66 -27.86 -15.61
N ILE A 85 -21.95 -26.64 -15.13
CA ILE A 85 -20.97 -25.54 -15.17
C ILE A 85 -19.77 -25.83 -14.25
N PRO A 86 -19.93 -26.20 -12.96
CA PRO A 86 -18.82 -26.66 -12.12
C PRO A 86 -18.00 -27.78 -12.76
N ALA A 87 -18.67 -28.78 -13.37
CA ALA A 87 -17.99 -29.90 -14.01
C ALA A 87 -17.13 -29.46 -15.22
N ILE A 88 -17.63 -28.51 -16.03
CA ILE A 88 -16.86 -27.93 -17.14
C ILE A 88 -15.68 -27.11 -16.61
N VAL A 89 -15.91 -26.24 -15.62
CA VAL A 89 -14.85 -25.40 -15.05
C VAL A 89 -13.75 -26.27 -14.45
N GLY A 90 -14.10 -27.29 -13.67
CA GLY A 90 -13.13 -28.23 -13.09
C GLY A 90 -12.38 -29.08 -14.11
N SER A 91 -12.94 -29.25 -15.33
CA SER A 91 -12.21 -29.90 -16.44
C SER A 91 -11.18 -28.99 -17.11
N LEU A 92 -11.34 -27.66 -17.01
CA LEU A 92 -10.42 -26.67 -17.56
C LEU A 92 -9.33 -26.31 -16.56
N ASP A 93 -9.70 -26.12 -15.30
CA ASP A 93 -8.81 -25.82 -14.19
C ASP A 93 -9.30 -26.55 -12.93
N PRO A 94 -8.60 -27.61 -12.48
CA PRO A 94 -8.97 -28.36 -11.28
C PRO A 94 -9.03 -27.52 -10.00
N THR A 95 -8.20 -26.48 -9.87
CA THR A 95 -8.14 -25.58 -8.71
C THR A 95 -9.34 -24.65 -8.67
N ILE A 96 -9.76 -24.11 -9.82
CA ILE A 96 -11.04 -23.36 -9.87
C ILE A 96 -12.22 -24.32 -9.71
N GLY A 97 -12.11 -25.55 -10.21
CA GLY A 97 -13.13 -26.59 -10.05
C GLY A 97 -13.44 -26.96 -8.61
N SER A 98 -12.42 -27.08 -7.74
CA SER A 98 -12.62 -27.35 -6.31
C SER A 98 -13.32 -26.20 -5.57
N LEU A 99 -13.20 -24.98 -6.10
CA LEU A 99 -13.86 -23.78 -5.60
C LEU A 99 -15.30 -23.62 -6.10
N MET A 100 -15.76 -24.43 -7.05
CA MET A 100 -17.12 -24.37 -7.60
C MET A 100 -18.15 -25.10 -6.71
N VAL A 101 -18.16 -24.77 -5.42
CA VAL A 101 -19.05 -25.34 -4.40
C VAL A 101 -20.00 -24.26 -3.88
N GLU A 102 -21.26 -24.61 -3.62
CA GLU A 102 -22.22 -23.65 -3.08
C GLU A 102 -21.74 -23.08 -1.73
N GLY A 103 -21.72 -21.75 -1.62
CA GLY A 103 -21.21 -21.02 -0.45
C GLY A 103 -19.82 -20.42 -0.62
N THR A 104 -19.09 -20.75 -1.69
CA THR A 104 -17.79 -20.11 -2.01
C THR A 104 -17.96 -18.80 -2.78
N GLU A 105 -16.93 -17.96 -2.74
CA GLU A 105 -16.91 -16.68 -3.44
C GLU A 105 -16.79 -16.87 -4.95
N THR A 106 -15.94 -17.82 -5.36
CA THR A 106 -15.74 -18.21 -6.75
C THR A 106 -17.03 -18.73 -7.39
N TYR A 107 -17.80 -19.57 -6.69
CA TYR A 107 -19.10 -20.05 -7.16
C TYR A 107 -20.07 -18.88 -7.34
N THR A 108 -20.13 -17.99 -6.35
CA THR A 108 -21.02 -16.82 -6.38
C THR A 108 -20.71 -15.91 -7.58
N LEU A 109 -19.43 -15.61 -7.82
CA LEU A 109 -19.00 -14.81 -8.98
C LEU A 109 -19.35 -15.49 -10.31
N ILE A 110 -18.98 -16.76 -10.48
CA ILE A 110 -19.20 -17.46 -11.75
C ILE A 110 -20.69 -17.55 -12.06
N PHE A 111 -21.54 -17.89 -11.08
CA PHE A 111 -22.98 -17.91 -11.32
C PHE A 111 -23.57 -16.52 -11.53
N ALA A 112 -23.04 -15.46 -10.91
CA ALA A 112 -23.45 -14.09 -11.19
C ALA A 112 -23.13 -13.68 -12.64
N LEU A 113 -21.95 -14.05 -13.16
CA LEU A 113 -21.56 -13.84 -14.56
C LEU A 113 -22.42 -14.67 -15.53
N VAL A 114 -22.66 -15.94 -15.22
CA VAL A 114 -23.55 -16.81 -16.00
C VAL A 114 -24.96 -16.24 -16.05
N PHE A 115 -25.47 -15.73 -14.92
CA PHE A 115 -26.78 -15.10 -14.83
C PHE A 115 -26.87 -13.87 -15.73
N SER A 116 -25.85 -13.00 -15.68
CA SER A 116 -25.74 -11.82 -16.54
C SER A 116 -25.70 -12.19 -18.03
N ALA A 117 -24.86 -13.16 -18.42
CA ALA A 117 -24.82 -13.67 -19.79
C ALA A 117 -26.17 -14.28 -20.23
N ALA A 118 -26.83 -15.01 -19.34
CA ALA A 118 -28.15 -15.60 -19.59
C ALA A 118 -29.23 -14.52 -19.80
N ARG A 119 -29.18 -13.37 -19.12
CA ARG A 119 -30.10 -12.24 -19.37
C ARG A 119 -30.00 -11.75 -20.81
N LEU A 120 -28.78 -11.54 -21.31
CA LEU A 120 -28.56 -11.07 -22.68
C LEU A 120 -29.12 -12.08 -23.69
N ILE A 121 -28.83 -13.38 -23.52
CA ILE A 121 -29.34 -14.44 -24.40
C ILE A 121 -30.87 -14.52 -24.31
N LEU A 122 -31.42 -14.50 -23.10
CA LEU A 122 -32.86 -14.58 -22.88
C LEU A 122 -33.60 -13.37 -23.44
N MET A 123 -33.02 -12.16 -23.39
CA MET A 123 -33.57 -10.99 -24.06
C MET A 123 -33.71 -11.22 -25.56
N LEU A 124 -32.67 -11.75 -26.22
CA LEU A 124 -32.71 -12.05 -27.65
C LEU A 124 -33.79 -13.09 -27.98
N VAL A 125 -33.85 -14.16 -27.19
CA VAL A 125 -34.88 -15.20 -27.33
C VAL A 125 -36.28 -14.62 -27.09
N TRP A 126 -36.46 -13.77 -26.08
CA TRP A 126 -37.72 -13.13 -25.75
C TRP A 126 -38.21 -12.18 -26.84
N LEU A 127 -37.28 -11.42 -27.44
CA LEU A 127 -37.57 -10.55 -28.58
C LEU A 127 -38.05 -11.37 -29.80
N LEU A 128 -37.39 -12.51 -30.08
CA LEU A 128 -37.83 -13.43 -31.12
C LEU A 128 -39.22 -14.03 -30.83
N LEU A 129 -39.48 -14.47 -29.60
CA LEU A 129 -40.79 -14.98 -29.18
C LEU A 129 -41.89 -13.92 -29.30
N THR A 130 -41.57 -12.67 -28.95
CA THR A 130 -42.50 -11.54 -29.06
C THR A 130 -42.88 -11.26 -30.51
N LEU A 131 -41.92 -11.34 -31.44
CA LEU A 131 -42.16 -11.12 -32.88
C LEU A 131 -42.86 -12.30 -33.58
N THR A 132 -42.79 -13.51 -33.01
CA THR A 132 -43.29 -14.76 -33.63
C THR A 132 -44.50 -15.35 -32.88
N VAL A 133 -44.29 -15.99 -31.74
CA VAL A 133 -45.29 -16.77 -30.99
C VAL A 133 -46.30 -15.86 -30.31
N PHE A 134 -45.87 -14.89 -29.51
CA PHE A 134 -46.81 -14.02 -28.78
C PHE A 134 -47.64 -13.17 -29.73
N LYS A 135 -47.06 -12.72 -30.85
CA LYS A 135 -47.80 -12.06 -31.92
C LYS A 135 -49.02 -12.87 -32.38
N PHE A 136 -48.91 -14.21 -32.48
CA PHE A 136 -50.03 -15.07 -32.83
C PHE A 136 -51.09 -15.12 -31.72
N VAL A 137 -50.67 -15.29 -30.47
CA VAL A 137 -51.58 -15.32 -29.31
C VAL A 137 -52.37 -14.01 -29.17
N PHE A 138 -51.69 -12.87 -29.18
CA PHE A 138 -52.35 -11.56 -29.06
C PHE A 138 -53.13 -11.15 -30.30
N TRP A 139 -52.84 -11.75 -31.46
CA TRP A 139 -53.68 -11.62 -32.64
C TRP A 139 -55.05 -12.29 -32.44
N ILE A 140 -55.11 -13.43 -31.76
CA ILE A 140 -56.39 -14.07 -31.37
C ILE A 140 -57.16 -13.16 -30.41
N ILE A 141 -56.50 -12.62 -29.39
CA ILE A 141 -57.12 -11.68 -28.43
C ILE A 141 -57.67 -10.44 -29.16
N TYR A 142 -56.91 -9.89 -30.11
CA TYR A 142 -57.37 -8.77 -30.92
C TYR A 142 -58.67 -9.07 -31.69
N LEU A 143 -58.87 -10.29 -32.18
CA LEU A 143 -60.11 -10.65 -32.90
C LEU A 143 -61.36 -10.52 -32.01
N ILE A 144 -61.21 -10.64 -30.69
CA ILE A 144 -62.27 -10.50 -29.70
C ILE A 144 -62.56 -9.02 -29.41
N ILE A 145 -61.51 -8.21 -29.20
CA ILE A 145 -61.62 -6.82 -28.74
C ILE A 145 -61.81 -5.82 -29.91
N ARG A 146 -61.57 -6.24 -31.16
CA ARG A 146 -61.64 -5.34 -32.32
C ARG A 146 -62.99 -4.59 -32.41
N PRO A 147 -62.98 -3.27 -32.67
CA PRO A 147 -64.21 -2.51 -32.80
C PRO A 147 -65.01 -2.99 -34.02
N ARG A 148 -66.27 -3.36 -33.82
CA ARG A 148 -67.19 -3.76 -34.89
C ARG A 148 -67.60 -2.53 -35.71
N ARG A 149 -66.91 -2.26 -36.82
CA ARG A 149 -67.19 -1.12 -37.70
C ARG A 149 -68.30 -1.45 -38.70
N LYS A 150 -69.56 -1.36 -38.26
CA LYS A 150 -70.72 -1.35 -39.16
C LYS A 150 -71.22 0.09 -39.33
N ASP A 151 -71.59 0.48 -40.55
CA ASP A 151 -72.32 1.73 -40.79
C ASP A 151 -73.81 1.59 -40.42
N ALA A 152 -74.57 2.67 -40.55
CA ALA A 152 -76.01 2.70 -40.27
C ALA A 152 -76.83 1.75 -41.17
N GLN A 153 -76.24 1.23 -42.24
CA GLN A 153 -76.84 0.28 -43.18
C GLN A 153 -76.28 -1.15 -43.01
N GLY A 154 -75.46 -1.40 -41.98
CA GLY A 154 -74.91 -2.71 -41.66
C GLY A 154 -73.65 -3.11 -42.45
N ASN A 155 -73.14 -2.28 -43.35
CA ASN A 155 -71.95 -2.55 -44.16
C ASN A 155 -70.66 -2.20 -43.41
N LEU A 156 -69.56 -2.86 -43.79
CA LEU A 156 -68.23 -2.60 -43.23
C LEU A 156 -67.73 -1.20 -43.63
N LYS A 157 -67.59 -0.30 -42.66
CA LYS A 157 -67.14 1.08 -42.91
C LYS A 157 -65.67 1.07 -43.40
N LYS A 158 -65.40 1.61 -44.59
CA LYS A 158 -64.03 1.79 -45.12
C LYS A 158 -63.19 2.64 -44.15
N LYS A 159 -61.91 2.29 -43.97
CA LYS A 159 -60.97 3.06 -43.13
C LYS A 159 -60.77 4.46 -43.72
N SER A 160 -60.89 5.50 -42.91
CA SER A 160 -60.61 6.88 -43.31
C SER A 160 -59.12 7.09 -43.60
N SER A 161 -58.80 8.06 -44.47
CA SER A 161 -57.41 8.44 -44.76
C SER A 161 -56.66 8.85 -43.49
N ALA A 162 -57.30 9.62 -42.59
CA ALA A 162 -56.73 9.95 -41.27
C ALA A 162 -56.38 8.71 -40.44
N SER A 163 -57.23 7.67 -40.45
CA SER A 163 -56.92 6.41 -39.75
C SER A 163 -55.75 5.66 -40.39
N ARG A 164 -55.52 5.78 -41.71
CA ARG A 164 -54.38 5.15 -42.38
C ARG A 164 -53.08 5.91 -42.12
N PHE A 165 -53.09 7.24 -42.21
CA PHE A 165 -51.94 8.08 -41.87
C PHE A 165 -51.56 7.97 -40.38
N GLY A 166 -52.54 8.00 -39.46
CA GLY A 166 -52.27 7.72 -38.05
C GLY A 166 -51.70 6.31 -37.83
N GLY A 167 -52.12 5.33 -38.65
CA GLY A 167 -51.53 3.99 -38.67
C GLY A 167 -50.08 3.96 -39.13
N ALA A 168 -49.71 4.78 -40.12
CA ALA A 168 -48.35 4.92 -40.61
C ALA A 168 -47.43 5.52 -39.52
N ILE A 169 -47.88 6.58 -38.83
CA ILE A 169 -47.13 7.21 -37.72
C ILE A 169 -46.89 6.21 -36.59
N MET A 170 -47.93 5.51 -36.14
CA MET A 170 -47.79 4.47 -35.11
C MET A 170 -46.92 3.31 -35.58
N GLY A 171 -46.90 3.02 -36.88
CA GLY A 171 -45.99 2.04 -37.49
C GLY A 171 -44.53 2.50 -37.44
N GLY A 172 -44.28 3.78 -37.67
CA GLY A 172 -42.97 4.40 -37.45
C GLY A 172 -42.52 4.33 -35.99
N ALA A 173 -43.40 4.67 -35.04
CA ALA A 173 -43.10 4.52 -33.61
C ALA A 173 -42.78 3.06 -33.23
N PHE A 174 -43.51 2.10 -33.80
CA PHE A 174 -43.23 0.68 -33.61
C PHE A 174 -41.86 0.26 -34.17
N ALA A 175 -41.51 0.73 -35.37
CA ALA A 175 -40.17 0.53 -35.95
C ALA A 175 -39.08 1.16 -35.09
N PHE A 176 -39.31 2.35 -34.55
CA PHE A 176 -38.37 3.04 -33.67
C PHE A 176 -38.06 2.18 -32.43
N VAL A 177 -39.09 1.70 -31.72
CA VAL A 177 -38.90 0.85 -30.54
C VAL A 177 -38.13 -0.45 -30.88
N ILE A 178 -38.47 -1.11 -31.99
CA ILE A 178 -37.73 -2.31 -32.44
C ILE A 178 -36.27 -1.98 -32.74
N THR A 179 -36.02 -0.86 -33.40
CA THR A 179 -34.66 -0.44 -33.78
C THR A 179 -33.82 -0.17 -32.54
N VAL A 180 -34.36 0.52 -31.53
CA VAL A 180 -33.70 0.72 -30.23
C VAL A 180 -33.39 -0.62 -29.55
N LEU A 181 -34.35 -1.55 -29.49
CA LEU A 181 -34.13 -2.86 -28.85
C LEU A 181 -33.06 -3.69 -29.56
N VAL A 182 -33.00 -3.63 -30.89
CA VAL A 182 -31.94 -4.31 -31.66
C VAL A 182 -30.60 -3.58 -31.51
N ALA A 183 -30.61 -2.26 -31.28
CA ALA A 183 -29.38 -1.49 -31.08
C ALA A 183 -28.68 -1.84 -29.76
N ILE A 184 -29.40 -2.19 -28.68
CA ILE A 184 -28.84 -2.52 -27.35
C ILE A 184 -27.62 -3.45 -27.42
N PRO A 185 -27.70 -4.69 -27.95
CA PRO A 185 -26.54 -5.59 -27.99
C PRO A 185 -25.40 -5.07 -28.86
N PHE A 186 -25.69 -4.37 -29.95
CA PHE A 186 -24.66 -3.79 -30.81
C PHE A 186 -23.97 -2.62 -30.11
N ALA A 187 -24.72 -1.74 -29.46
CA ALA A 187 -24.20 -0.58 -28.74
C ALA A 187 -23.24 -0.98 -27.63
N GLY A 188 -23.61 -1.99 -26.84
CA GLY A 188 -22.73 -2.51 -25.80
C GLY A 188 -21.47 -3.16 -26.33
N LEU A 189 -21.58 -4.07 -27.30
CA LEU A 189 -20.42 -4.76 -27.90
C LEU A 189 -19.50 -3.79 -28.64
N THR A 190 -20.06 -2.81 -29.36
CA THR A 190 -19.29 -1.79 -30.08
C THR A 190 -18.63 -0.81 -29.12
N SER A 191 -19.27 -0.46 -28.00
CA SER A 191 -18.66 0.33 -26.93
C SER A 191 -17.44 -0.38 -26.33
N ILE A 192 -17.55 -1.66 -25.99
CA ILE A 192 -16.43 -2.46 -25.48
C ILE A 192 -15.33 -2.58 -26.53
N GLY A 193 -15.71 -2.96 -27.75
CA GLY A 193 -14.77 -3.14 -28.86
C GLY A 193 -14.05 -1.85 -29.26
N ASN A 194 -14.70 -0.68 -29.17
CA ASN A 194 -14.05 0.60 -29.42
C ASN A 194 -12.96 0.90 -28.38
N SER A 195 -13.21 0.62 -27.10
CA SER A 195 -12.20 0.77 -26.04
C SER A 195 -10.97 -0.11 -26.27
N PHE A 196 -11.15 -1.34 -26.76
CA PHE A 196 -10.02 -2.18 -27.18
C PHE A 196 -9.35 -1.68 -28.47
N GLY A 197 -10.11 -1.10 -29.40
CA GLY A 197 -9.58 -0.51 -30.62
C GLY A 197 -8.66 0.70 -30.36
N GLU A 198 -8.96 1.51 -29.35
CA GLU A 198 -8.10 2.61 -28.90
C GLU A 198 -6.75 2.11 -28.38
N ILE A 199 -6.71 0.94 -27.75
CA ILE A 199 -5.47 0.26 -27.33
C ILE A 199 -4.71 -0.28 -28.54
N ALA A 200 -5.42 -0.96 -29.45
CA ALA A 200 -4.82 -1.61 -30.62
C ALA A 200 -4.25 -0.63 -31.66
N GLY A 201 -4.80 0.59 -31.71
CA GLY A 201 -4.34 1.67 -32.59
C GLY A 201 -3.06 2.36 -32.12
N ASN A 202 -2.69 2.21 -30.84
CA ASN A 202 -1.39 2.61 -30.35
C ASN A 202 -0.41 1.51 -30.77
N GLU A 203 0.71 1.87 -31.41
CA GLU A 203 1.67 0.93 -31.97
C GLU A 203 2.18 -0.03 -30.88
N MET A 204 1.49 -1.17 -30.71
CA MET A 204 1.87 -2.22 -29.78
C MET A 204 3.21 -2.78 -30.25
N THR A 205 4.22 -2.76 -29.36
CA THR A 205 5.56 -3.24 -29.66
C THR A 205 5.49 -4.61 -30.31
N VAL A 206 5.94 -4.61 -31.56
CA VAL A 206 5.87 -5.70 -32.51
C VAL A 206 6.60 -6.93 -31.96
N SER A 207 5.91 -8.07 -31.83
CA SER A 207 6.58 -9.36 -31.77
C SER A 207 7.03 -9.76 -33.18
N TYR A 208 8.34 -9.92 -33.38
CA TYR A 208 8.90 -10.36 -34.65
C TYR A 208 8.70 -11.87 -34.82
N HIS A 209 7.80 -12.27 -35.72
CA HIS A 209 7.70 -13.65 -36.18
C HIS A 209 8.39 -13.80 -37.54
N PHE A 210 9.37 -14.70 -37.61
CA PHE A 210 10.01 -15.05 -38.88
C PHE A 210 9.13 -16.04 -39.65
N LYS A 211 8.51 -15.58 -40.74
CA LYS A 211 7.75 -16.47 -41.63
C LYS A 211 8.65 -16.89 -42.79
N ALA A 212 8.77 -18.20 -43.02
CA ALA A 212 9.46 -18.73 -44.19
C ALA A 212 8.62 -18.43 -45.44
N ALA A 213 9.09 -17.49 -46.26
CA ALA A 213 8.48 -17.16 -47.55
C ALA A 213 9.36 -17.71 -48.68
N THR A 214 8.75 -18.43 -49.63
CA THR A 214 9.42 -18.86 -50.86
C THR A 214 9.14 -17.88 -51.99
N THR A 215 10.17 -17.15 -52.42
CA THR A 215 10.13 -16.30 -53.63
C THR A 215 11.16 -16.81 -54.61
N ASN A 216 10.73 -17.12 -55.85
CA ASN A 216 11.60 -17.65 -56.91
C ASN A 216 12.39 -18.93 -56.52
N GLY A 217 11.81 -19.79 -55.68
CA GLY A 217 12.44 -21.05 -55.28
C GLY A 217 13.52 -20.92 -54.19
N TYR A 218 13.74 -19.73 -53.65
CA TYR A 218 14.61 -19.49 -52.51
C TYR A 218 13.75 -19.24 -51.26
N LEU A 219 14.19 -19.81 -50.14
CA LEU A 219 13.58 -19.67 -48.82
C LEU A 219 14.20 -18.44 -48.15
N PHE A 220 13.38 -17.43 -47.86
CA PHE A 220 13.78 -16.27 -47.09
C PHE A 220 12.98 -16.21 -45.80
N LEU A 221 13.62 -15.80 -44.71
CA LEU A 221 12.94 -15.41 -43.48
C LEU A 221 12.50 -13.97 -43.69
N GLU A 222 11.19 -13.77 -43.88
CA GLU A 222 10.62 -12.43 -43.98
C GLU A 222 10.33 -11.95 -42.55
N GLU A 223 10.97 -10.85 -42.16
CA GLU A 223 10.66 -10.14 -40.92
C GLU A 223 9.38 -9.34 -41.17
N LYS A 224 8.25 -9.83 -40.64
CA LYS A 224 7.00 -9.08 -40.67
C LYS A 224 6.65 -8.63 -39.26
N PRO A 225 6.45 -7.32 -39.05
CA PRO A 225 5.78 -6.88 -37.85
C PRO A 225 4.34 -7.41 -37.89
N GLU A 226 4.04 -8.44 -37.11
CA GLU A 226 2.70 -9.00 -37.00
C GLU A 226 2.14 -8.49 -35.67
N ASN A 227 1.44 -7.36 -35.70
CA ASN A 227 0.59 -6.98 -34.57
C ASN A 227 -0.51 -8.06 -34.49
N PRO A 228 -0.63 -8.85 -33.40
CA PRO A 228 -1.64 -9.89 -33.29
C PRO A 228 -3.07 -9.33 -33.39
N LEU A 229 -3.24 -8.02 -33.18
CA LEU A 229 -4.50 -7.31 -33.35
C LEU A 229 -4.76 -6.76 -34.75
N SER A 230 -3.77 -6.80 -35.66
CA SER A 230 -3.95 -6.36 -37.06
C SER A 230 -5.03 -7.17 -37.80
N GLU A 231 -5.23 -8.44 -37.43
CA GLU A 231 -6.31 -9.27 -37.97
C GLU A 231 -7.72 -8.75 -37.59
N TYR A 232 -7.81 -7.91 -36.55
CA TYR A 232 -9.05 -7.34 -36.03
C TYR A 232 -9.21 -5.84 -36.38
N GLU A 233 -8.31 -5.25 -37.17
CA GLU A 233 -8.34 -3.82 -37.50
C GLU A 233 -9.68 -3.38 -38.12
N GLU A 234 -10.19 -4.14 -39.09
CA GLU A 234 -11.49 -3.84 -39.71
C GLU A 234 -12.66 -4.05 -38.72
N VAL A 235 -12.53 -4.95 -37.74
CA VAL A 235 -13.53 -5.11 -36.66
C VAL A 235 -13.53 -3.87 -35.78
N PHE A 236 -12.38 -3.38 -35.33
CA PHE A 236 -12.28 -2.16 -34.52
C PHE A 236 -12.78 -0.93 -35.28
N LYS A 237 -12.48 -0.84 -36.57
CA LYS A 237 -12.99 0.23 -37.46
C LYS A 237 -14.52 0.18 -37.60
N PHE A 238 -15.12 -1.01 -37.68
CA PHE A 238 -16.56 -1.14 -37.61
C PHE A 238 -17.11 -0.66 -36.26
N MET A 239 -16.52 -1.09 -35.14
CA MET A 239 -16.99 -0.74 -33.80
C MET A 239 -16.93 0.78 -33.54
N SER A 240 -15.84 1.44 -33.93
CA SER A 240 -15.66 2.88 -33.76
C SER A 240 -16.62 3.71 -34.62
N GLN A 241 -16.93 3.23 -35.83
CA GLN A 241 -17.83 3.92 -36.75
C GLN A 241 -19.32 3.63 -36.49
N PHE A 242 -19.65 2.57 -35.75
CA PHE A 242 -21.04 2.13 -35.53
C PHE A 242 -21.96 3.27 -35.10
N ARG A 243 -21.55 4.06 -34.11
CA ARG A 243 -22.38 5.14 -33.53
C ARG A 243 -22.65 6.28 -34.52
N GLY A 244 -21.62 6.70 -35.27
CA GLY A 244 -21.69 7.87 -36.16
C GLY A 244 -22.15 7.55 -37.57
N ALA A 245 -21.79 6.38 -38.09
CA ALA A 245 -21.96 6.02 -39.50
C ALA A 245 -23.10 5.03 -39.77
N SER A 246 -23.71 4.43 -38.75
CA SER A 246 -24.89 3.55 -38.93
C SER A 246 -26.18 4.18 -38.41
N LEU A 247 -27.28 4.02 -39.16
CA LEU A 247 -28.61 4.42 -38.73
C LEU A 247 -29.06 3.68 -37.47
N LEU A 248 -28.59 2.43 -37.27
CA LEU A 248 -28.89 1.66 -36.07
C LEU A 248 -28.26 2.32 -34.83
N GLY A 249 -26.97 2.67 -34.91
CA GLY A 249 -26.24 3.36 -33.85
C GLY A 249 -26.74 4.78 -33.58
N GLN A 250 -27.16 5.50 -34.64
CA GLN A 250 -27.76 6.83 -34.50
C GLN A 250 -29.13 6.80 -33.82
N VAL A 251 -29.99 5.81 -34.14
CA VAL A 251 -31.33 5.67 -33.54
C VAL A 251 -31.24 5.18 -32.10
N GLY A 252 -30.36 4.23 -31.81
CA GLY A 252 -30.11 3.75 -30.44
C GLY A 252 -29.44 4.80 -29.55
N GLY A 253 -28.58 5.63 -30.15
CA GLY A 253 -27.81 6.69 -29.48
C GLY A 253 -28.61 7.93 -29.07
N ILE A 254 -29.94 7.92 -29.17
CA ILE A 254 -30.80 9.06 -28.83
C ILE A 254 -30.96 9.13 -27.31
N GLY A 255 -30.76 10.34 -26.76
CA GLY A 255 -30.84 10.59 -25.33
C GLY A 255 -29.49 10.32 -24.66
N LYS A 256 -28.73 11.39 -24.43
CA LYS A 256 -27.56 11.36 -23.54
C LYS A 256 -28.04 11.70 -22.14
N THR A 257 -27.57 10.98 -21.12
CA THR A 257 -27.75 11.37 -19.72
C THR A 257 -26.94 12.64 -19.40
N GLU A 258 -27.36 13.40 -18.38
CA GLU A 258 -26.93 14.81 -18.14
C GLU A 258 -25.44 15.01 -17.78
N ASP A 259 -24.71 13.95 -17.42
CA ASP A 259 -23.28 14.07 -17.12
C ASP A 259 -22.49 14.01 -18.42
N GLY A 260 -22.24 15.17 -19.06
CA GLY A 260 -21.23 15.55 -20.09
C GLY A 260 -20.59 14.52 -21.06
N GLU A 261 -20.38 13.29 -20.63
CA GLU A 261 -19.90 12.08 -21.31
C GLU A 261 -20.97 10.96 -21.39
N GLY A 262 -22.23 11.29 -21.13
CA GLY A 262 -23.32 10.36 -20.80
C GLY A 262 -23.54 9.22 -21.80
N SER A 263 -23.62 8.00 -21.26
CA SER A 263 -24.03 6.79 -21.99
C SER A 263 -25.40 7.00 -22.63
N SER A 264 -25.57 6.54 -23.87
CA SER A 264 -26.86 6.61 -24.55
C SER A 264 -27.85 5.59 -23.96
N ILE A 265 -29.15 5.79 -24.23
CA ILE A 265 -30.22 4.91 -23.69
C ILE A 265 -29.95 3.43 -24.01
N ASP A 266 -29.47 3.12 -25.22
CA ASP A 266 -29.14 1.74 -25.61
C ASP A 266 -27.98 1.13 -24.82
N GLU A 267 -26.97 1.93 -24.47
CA GLU A 267 -25.86 1.56 -23.61
C GLU A 267 -26.31 1.37 -22.16
N VAL A 268 -27.15 2.25 -21.63
CA VAL A 268 -27.71 2.11 -20.27
C VAL A 268 -28.56 0.84 -20.15
N LEU A 269 -29.38 0.55 -21.16
CA LEU A 269 -30.15 -0.70 -21.18
C LEU A 269 -29.26 -1.93 -21.36
N PHE A 270 -28.12 -1.80 -22.05
CA PHE A 270 -27.13 -2.86 -22.13
C PHE A 270 -26.45 -3.10 -20.78
N ASP A 271 -26.09 -2.05 -20.06
CA ASP A 271 -25.50 -2.14 -18.72
C ASP A 271 -26.44 -2.89 -17.78
N GLN A 272 -27.74 -2.61 -17.80
CA GLN A 272 -28.73 -3.35 -16.99
C GLN A 272 -28.87 -4.84 -17.35
N LEU A 273 -28.52 -5.24 -18.57
CA LEU A 273 -28.55 -6.64 -18.99
C LEU A 273 -27.28 -7.37 -18.61
N LEU A 274 -26.15 -6.68 -18.69
CA LEU A 274 -24.82 -7.23 -18.39
C LEU A 274 -24.33 -6.94 -16.98
N GLU A 275 -25.12 -6.23 -16.17
CA GLU A 275 -24.85 -6.07 -14.75
C GLU A 275 -24.98 -7.41 -14.03
N PHE A 276 -24.10 -7.62 -13.07
CA PHE A 276 -24.23 -8.70 -12.11
C PHE A 276 -24.10 -8.16 -10.69
N LYS A 277 -24.65 -8.91 -9.75
CA LYS A 277 -24.58 -8.60 -8.33
C LYS A 277 -23.75 -9.65 -7.64
N TYR A 278 -22.86 -9.19 -6.78
CA TYR A 278 -22.03 -10.02 -5.91
C TYR A 278 -22.14 -9.44 -4.50
N GLY A 279 -22.88 -10.11 -3.63
CA GLY A 279 -23.32 -9.53 -2.36
C GLY A 279 -24.10 -8.23 -2.58
N ASP A 280 -23.63 -7.15 -1.94
CA ASP A 280 -24.18 -5.80 -2.07
C ASP A 280 -23.55 -4.99 -3.22
N VAL A 281 -22.51 -5.50 -3.86
CA VAL A 281 -21.81 -4.83 -4.97
C VAL A 281 -22.53 -5.10 -6.29
N GLN A 282 -22.78 -4.03 -7.04
CA GLN A 282 -23.36 -4.09 -8.39
C GLN A 282 -22.30 -3.68 -9.40
N VAL A 283 -21.98 -4.58 -10.33
CA VAL A 283 -20.92 -4.37 -11.31
C VAL A 283 -21.52 -4.27 -12.72
N GLU A 284 -21.29 -3.14 -13.38
CA GLU A 284 -21.69 -2.91 -14.77
C GLU A 284 -20.51 -3.22 -15.71
N LEU A 285 -20.40 -4.48 -16.15
CA LEU A 285 -19.25 -5.02 -16.89
C LEU A 285 -18.72 -4.13 -18.03
N ARG A 286 -19.60 -3.51 -18.80
CA ARG A 286 -19.20 -2.63 -19.90
C ARG A 286 -18.41 -1.41 -19.40
N LYS A 287 -18.87 -0.77 -18.33
CA LYS A 287 -18.20 0.40 -17.73
C LYS A 287 -16.86 0.01 -17.15
N GLU A 288 -16.80 -1.10 -16.42
CA GLU A 288 -15.54 -1.64 -15.87
C GLU A 288 -14.50 -1.88 -16.97
N ILE A 289 -14.88 -2.57 -18.05
CA ILE A 289 -13.99 -2.84 -19.19
C ILE A 289 -13.55 -1.55 -19.87
N LYS A 290 -14.46 -0.58 -20.04
CA LYS A 290 -14.14 0.71 -20.64
C LYS A 290 -13.13 1.50 -19.80
N THR A 291 -13.32 1.55 -18.48
CA THR A 291 -12.41 2.22 -17.55
C THR A 291 -11.04 1.53 -17.53
N MET A 292 -11.00 0.20 -17.38
CA MET A 292 -9.74 -0.56 -17.44
C MET A 292 -8.99 -0.37 -18.76
N ALA A 293 -9.71 -0.35 -19.88
CA ALA A 293 -9.11 -0.11 -21.19
C ALA A 293 -8.54 1.32 -21.32
N SER A 294 -9.22 2.32 -20.75
CA SER A 294 -8.75 3.70 -20.73
C SER A 294 -7.48 3.85 -19.88
N VAL A 295 -7.47 3.28 -18.67
CA VAL A 295 -6.30 3.22 -17.78
C VAL A 295 -5.13 2.57 -18.50
N TYR A 296 -5.34 1.40 -19.11
CA TYR A 296 -4.30 0.71 -19.88
C TYR A 296 -3.78 1.57 -21.04
N ALA A 297 -4.66 2.18 -21.84
CA ALA A 297 -4.26 3.01 -22.96
C ALA A 297 -3.42 4.22 -22.52
N LYS A 298 -3.80 4.89 -21.43
CA LYS A 298 -3.06 6.01 -20.85
C LYS A 298 -1.66 5.59 -20.38
N VAL A 299 -1.56 4.50 -19.61
CA VAL A 299 -0.28 3.95 -19.15
C VAL A 299 0.60 3.53 -20.33
N TYR A 300 0.01 2.81 -21.30
CA TYR A 300 0.74 2.36 -22.49
C TYR A 300 1.31 3.54 -23.27
N ASN A 301 0.50 4.59 -23.50
CA ASN A 301 0.91 5.78 -24.25
C ASN A 301 1.97 6.60 -23.51
N ALA A 302 1.88 6.69 -22.19
CA ALA A 302 2.85 7.44 -21.40
C ALA A 302 4.19 6.69 -21.24
N THR A 303 4.17 5.36 -21.21
CA THR A 303 5.38 4.53 -21.07
C THR A 303 5.99 4.08 -22.41
N GLY A 304 5.39 4.45 -23.54
CA GLY A 304 5.81 3.99 -24.87
C GLY A 304 5.73 2.46 -25.03
N GLY A 305 4.84 1.82 -24.26
CA GLY A 305 4.63 0.37 -24.27
C GLY A 305 5.57 -0.47 -23.41
N ASN A 306 6.50 0.15 -22.68
CA ASN A 306 7.37 -0.56 -21.72
C ASN A 306 6.89 -0.31 -20.29
N VAL A 307 5.90 -1.09 -19.84
CA VAL A 307 5.32 -0.96 -18.50
C VAL A 307 6.18 -1.73 -17.50
N ASN A 308 6.91 -1.01 -16.66
CA ASN A 308 7.65 -1.54 -15.52
C ASN A 308 7.66 -0.50 -14.38
N MET A 309 8.12 -0.87 -13.19
CA MET A 309 8.06 0.00 -12.02
C MET A 309 8.79 1.35 -12.23
N SER A 310 9.94 1.33 -12.92
CA SER A 310 10.72 2.54 -13.24
C SER A 310 10.04 3.46 -14.26
N THR A 311 9.22 2.94 -15.18
CA THR A 311 8.46 3.80 -16.11
C THR A 311 7.19 4.33 -15.47
N ILE A 312 6.57 3.59 -14.54
CA ILE A 312 5.41 4.02 -13.77
C ILE A 312 5.78 5.13 -12.77
N SER A 313 6.92 5.00 -12.08
CA SER A 313 7.38 6.00 -11.09
C SER A 313 7.74 7.35 -11.73
N ASN A 314 8.05 7.35 -13.04
CA ASN A 314 8.40 8.55 -13.81
C ASN A 314 7.20 9.16 -14.56
N LEU A 315 6.00 8.65 -14.35
CA LEU A 315 4.79 9.24 -14.95
C LEU A 315 4.50 10.61 -14.34
N ASP A 316 3.95 11.50 -15.16
CA ASP A 316 3.51 12.82 -14.73
C ASP A 316 2.47 12.71 -13.60
N SER A 317 2.57 13.59 -12.58
CA SER A 317 1.69 13.52 -11.40
C SER A 317 0.22 13.69 -11.76
N ASP A 318 -0.13 14.56 -12.71
CA ASP A 318 -1.53 14.77 -13.09
C ASP A 318 -2.08 13.52 -13.81
N LEU A 319 -1.23 12.82 -14.56
CA LEU A 319 -1.57 11.54 -15.17
C LEU A 319 -1.77 10.47 -14.10
N LEU A 320 -0.87 10.35 -13.13
CA LEU A 320 -1.01 9.39 -12.02
C LEU A 320 -2.30 9.66 -11.24
N ASP A 321 -2.58 10.90 -10.86
CA ASP A 321 -3.81 11.28 -10.16
C ASP A 321 -5.06 10.95 -11.00
N SER A 322 -5.02 11.15 -12.32
CA SER A 322 -6.10 10.73 -13.21
C SER A 322 -6.27 9.20 -13.27
N LEU A 323 -5.18 8.43 -13.30
CA LEU A 323 -5.23 6.96 -13.32
C LEU A 323 -5.79 6.42 -12.00
N VAL A 324 -5.34 6.96 -10.87
CA VAL A 324 -5.84 6.63 -9.54
C VAL A 324 -7.33 6.96 -9.41
N GLY A 325 -7.74 8.13 -9.91
CA GLY A 325 -9.14 8.54 -9.96
C GLY A 325 -10.02 7.60 -10.79
N GLU A 326 -9.51 7.02 -11.87
CA GLU A 326 -10.25 6.05 -12.68
C GLU A 326 -10.27 4.65 -12.04
N ILE A 327 -9.14 4.16 -11.54
CA ILE A 327 -9.03 2.85 -10.89
C ILE A 327 -9.93 2.76 -9.67
N SER A 328 -10.01 3.83 -8.87
CA SER A 328 -10.86 3.87 -7.66
C SER A 328 -12.37 3.79 -7.95
N THR A 329 -12.80 3.94 -9.21
CA THR A 329 -14.21 3.77 -9.59
C THR A 329 -14.60 2.34 -9.94
N LEU A 330 -13.63 1.44 -10.09
CA LEU A 330 -13.83 0.06 -10.56
C LEU A 330 -14.47 -0.81 -9.47
N GLN A 331 -15.78 -1.06 -9.57
CA GLN A 331 -16.50 -1.92 -8.62
C GLN A 331 -16.10 -3.39 -8.74
N ILE A 332 -15.52 -3.80 -9.87
CA ILE A 332 -15.03 -5.17 -10.06
C ILE A 332 -13.92 -5.54 -9.07
N LEU A 333 -13.16 -4.55 -8.55
CA LEU A 333 -12.09 -4.79 -7.57
C LEU A 333 -12.63 -5.35 -6.25
N ASN A 334 -13.80 -4.86 -5.82
CA ASN A 334 -14.53 -5.33 -4.64
C ASN A 334 -15.05 -6.77 -4.78
N VAL A 335 -15.03 -7.32 -6.00
CA VAL A 335 -15.46 -8.69 -6.30
C VAL A 335 -14.26 -9.62 -6.54
N ILE A 336 -13.25 -9.15 -7.27
CA ILE A 336 -12.07 -9.96 -7.60
C ILE A 336 -11.21 -10.22 -6.37
N ALA A 337 -11.06 -9.25 -5.47
CA ALA A 337 -10.22 -9.40 -4.28
C ALA A 337 -10.61 -10.62 -3.39
N PRO A 338 -11.86 -10.76 -2.92
CA PRO A 338 -12.23 -11.92 -2.11
C PRO A 338 -12.10 -13.26 -2.87
N VAL A 339 -12.42 -13.28 -4.16
CA VAL A 339 -12.25 -14.48 -5.01
C VAL A 339 -10.78 -14.85 -5.20
N ALA A 340 -9.90 -13.86 -5.37
CA ALA A 340 -8.47 -14.09 -5.52
C ALA A 340 -7.85 -14.63 -4.21
N ILE A 341 -8.28 -14.11 -3.06
CA ILE A 341 -7.87 -14.62 -1.75
C ILE A 341 -8.37 -16.05 -1.54
N GLU A 342 -9.62 -16.34 -1.90
CA GLU A 342 -10.15 -17.71 -1.84
C GLU A 342 -9.35 -18.68 -2.73
N TYR A 343 -8.98 -18.23 -3.94
CA TYR A 343 -8.15 -19.01 -4.85
C TYR A 343 -6.76 -19.30 -4.26
N VAL A 344 -6.09 -18.27 -3.73
CA VAL A 344 -4.82 -18.41 -3.00
C VAL A 344 -4.97 -19.37 -1.82
N GLY A 345 -6.06 -19.21 -1.07
CA GLY A 345 -6.47 -20.04 0.05
C GLY A 345 -6.67 -21.51 -0.27
N ASN A 346 -6.97 -21.86 -1.51
CA ASN A 346 -7.22 -23.26 -1.91
C ASN A 346 -6.13 -23.83 -2.81
N ASN A 347 -5.10 -23.05 -3.12
CA ASN A 347 -3.94 -23.53 -3.84
C ASN A 347 -2.96 -24.20 -2.85
N GLU A 348 -2.76 -25.51 -2.97
CA GLU A 348 -1.92 -26.29 -2.04
C GLU A 348 -0.48 -25.78 -1.95
N GLU A 349 0.11 -25.31 -3.06
CA GLU A 349 1.49 -24.81 -3.09
C GLU A 349 1.59 -23.47 -2.34
N ILE A 350 0.68 -22.54 -2.63
CA ILE A 350 0.69 -21.23 -1.99
C ILE A 350 0.32 -21.36 -0.51
N MET A 351 -0.67 -22.18 -0.18
CA MET A 351 -1.03 -22.44 1.21
C MET A 351 0.05 -23.15 1.99
N GLY A 352 0.87 -23.99 1.36
CA GLY A 352 2.06 -24.54 1.99
C GLY A 352 3.01 -23.42 2.46
N GLN A 353 3.30 -22.46 1.59
CA GLN A 353 4.15 -21.30 1.91
C GLN A 353 3.53 -20.39 2.96
N LEU A 354 2.22 -20.13 2.86
CA LEU A 354 1.50 -19.31 3.84
C LEU A 354 1.41 -19.99 5.21
N SER A 355 1.27 -21.33 5.25
CA SER A 355 1.28 -22.11 6.49
C SER A 355 2.65 -22.10 7.16
N GLU A 356 3.74 -22.17 6.38
CA GLU A 356 5.11 -21.96 6.89
C GLU A 356 5.28 -20.55 7.47
N ALA A 357 4.63 -19.55 6.89
CA ALA A 357 4.57 -18.17 7.41
C ALA A 357 3.60 -17.99 8.59
N GLY A 358 2.88 -19.05 9.00
CA GLY A 358 2.01 -19.06 10.19
C GLY A 358 0.51 -18.85 9.95
N LEU A 359 0.04 -18.85 8.70
CA LEU A 359 -1.39 -18.72 8.37
C LEU A 359 -2.10 -20.06 8.34
N SER A 360 -3.27 -20.12 8.95
CA SER A 360 -4.21 -21.23 8.82
C SER A 360 -5.29 -20.96 7.77
N GLN A 361 -6.01 -22.01 7.37
CA GLN A 361 -7.20 -21.88 6.52
C GLN A 361 -8.31 -21.04 7.18
N GLU A 362 -8.40 -21.05 8.52
CA GLU A 362 -9.38 -20.26 9.26
C GLU A 362 -9.05 -18.77 9.18
N ASP A 363 -7.76 -18.42 9.22
CA ASP A 363 -7.30 -17.03 9.03
C ASP A 363 -7.62 -16.52 7.62
N ILE A 364 -7.42 -17.35 6.59
CA ILE A 364 -7.80 -16.99 5.21
C ILE A 364 -9.31 -16.75 5.09
N HIS A 365 -10.13 -17.59 5.72
CA HIS A 365 -11.58 -17.39 5.72
C HIS A 365 -11.98 -16.07 6.40
N GLN A 366 -11.36 -15.74 7.54
CA GLN A 366 -11.59 -14.48 8.23
C GLN A 366 -11.15 -13.27 7.38
N ILE A 367 -9.98 -13.37 6.72
CA ILE A 367 -9.47 -12.37 5.78
C ILE A 367 -10.48 -12.09 4.66
N ILE A 368 -11.08 -13.14 4.07
CA ILE A 368 -12.10 -12.99 3.01
C ILE A 368 -13.31 -12.21 3.55
N GLU A 369 -13.80 -12.55 4.74
CA GLU A 369 -14.95 -11.87 5.35
C GLU A 369 -14.67 -10.42 5.71
N ASP A 370 -13.44 -10.09 6.09
CA ASP A 370 -13.05 -8.72 6.40
C ASP A 370 -12.81 -7.90 5.13
N VAL A 371 -12.18 -8.48 4.10
CA VAL A 371 -12.03 -7.85 2.77
C VAL A 371 -13.37 -7.50 2.13
N LYS A 372 -14.41 -8.33 2.33
CA LYS A 372 -15.77 -8.07 1.84
C LYS A 372 -16.43 -6.83 2.47
N LYS A 373 -15.96 -6.37 3.64
CA LYS A 373 -16.49 -5.18 4.33
C LYS A 373 -15.78 -3.90 3.91
N ILE A 374 -14.68 -4.02 3.18
CA ILE A 374 -13.81 -2.92 2.78
C ILE A 374 -14.09 -2.56 1.32
N ASP A 375 -14.07 -1.26 1.01
CA ASP A 375 -14.10 -0.80 -0.38
C ASP A 375 -12.69 -0.87 -0.96
N ILE A 376 -12.33 -2.04 -1.49
CA ILE A 376 -11.02 -2.31 -2.11
C ILE A 376 -10.71 -1.34 -3.25
N ALA A 377 -11.71 -0.85 -3.99
CA ALA A 377 -11.48 0.16 -5.00
C ALA A 377 -10.94 1.47 -4.39
N ALA A 378 -11.52 1.89 -3.26
CA ALA A 378 -11.04 3.05 -2.50
C ALA A 378 -9.66 2.78 -1.86
N GLU A 379 -9.43 1.59 -1.30
CA GLU A 379 -8.14 1.20 -0.72
C GLU A 379 -7.01 1.26 -1.76
N ILE A 380 -7.21 0.68 -2.95
CA ILE A 380 -6.23 0.74 -4.04
C ILE A 380 -5.99 2.20 -4.46
N GLY A 381 -7.03 3.04 -4.45
CA GLY A 381 -6.90 4.47 -4.68
C GLY A 381 -5.98 5.15 -3.66
N THR A 382 -6.17 4.86 -2.37
CA THR A 382 -5.35 5.38 -1.28
C THR A 382 -3.92 4.86 -1.35
N ILE A 383 -3.71 3.57 -1.60
CA ILE A 383 -2.38 2.96 -1.81
C ILE A 383 -1.66 3.65 -2.96
N ALA A 384 -2.33 3.82 -4.10
CA ALA A 384 -1.71 4.44 -5.26
C ALA A 384 -1.38 5.92 -5.00
N SER A 385 -2.24 6.65 -4.27
CA SER A 385 -1.94 8.02 -3.82
C SER A 385 -0.75 8.07 -2.86
N ALA A 386 -0.61 7.09 -1.96
CA ALA A 386 0.57 6.98 -1.10
C ALA A 386 1.84 6.70 -1.91
N VAL A 387 1.79 5.83 -2.92
CA VAL A 387 2.93 5.57 -3.83
C VAL A 387 3.33 6.84 -4.60
N VAL A 388 2.36 7.67 -5.01
CA VAL A 388 2.65 8.98 -5.64
C VAL A 388 3.40 9.89 -4.67
N ASP A 389 2.97 9.98 -3.41
CA ASP A 389 3.65 10.77 -2.38
C ASP A 389 5.06 10.23 -2.10
N LEU A 390 5.24 8.90 -2.02
CA LEU A 390 6.56 8.28 -1.90
C LEU A 390 7.46 8.62 -3.09
N GLY A 391 6.93 8.64 -4.32
CA GLY A 391 7.70 9.08 -5.49
C GLY A 391 8.10 10.55 -5.39
N LYS A 392 7.20 11.43 -4.97
CA LYS A 392 7.47 12.86 -4.77
C LYS A 392 8.47 13.13 -3.65
N SER A 393 8.62 12.20 -2.71
CA SER A 393 9.59 12.33 -1.62
C SER A 393 11.05 12.22 -2.08
N GLY A 394 11.31 11.71 -3.29
CA GLY A 394 12.67 11.42 -3.78
C GLY A 394 13.18 10.02 -3.41
N LEU A 395 12.37 9.19 -2.73
CA LEU A 395 12.75 7.81 -2.39
C LEU A 395 13.04 6.91 -3.62
N PHE A 396 12.41 7.21 -4.76
CA PHE A 396 12.53 6.41 -5.99
C PHE A 396 13.46 7.03 -7.03
N ASP A 397 14.15 8.13 -6.71
CA ASP A 397 15.07 8.77 -7.63
C ASP A 397 16.23 7.81 -7.95
N GLN A 398 16.41 7.49 -9.24
CA GLN A 398 17.51 6.65 -9.69
C GLN A 398 18.82 7.44 -9.60
N GLN A 399 19.74 6.98 -8.75
CA GLN A 399 21.11 7.50 -8.72
C GLN A 399 21.98 6.89 -9.83
N GLU A 400 23.02 7.63 -10.22
CA GLU A 400 23.92 7.28 -11.33
C GLU A 400 24.59 5.90 -11.11
N GLU A 401 24.80 5.15 -12.19
CA GLU A 401 25.47 3.84 -12.15
C GLU A 401 26.86 3.95 -11.47
N GLY A 402 27.00 3.37 -10.27
CA GLY A 402 28.29 3.23 -9.59
C GLY A 402 28.30 3.52 -8.09
N GLU A 403 27.23 4.08 -7.53
CA GLU A 403 27.10 4.32 -6.08
C GLU A 403 26.45 3.11 -5.38
N GLU A 404 27.07 2.62 -4.29
CA GLU A 404 26.46 1.60 -3.44
C GLU A 404 25.22 2.21 -2.77
N ASN A 405 24.07 1.58 -3.02
CA ASN A 405 22.77 2.05 -2.57
C ASN A 405 22.66 1.94 -1.04
N ASN A 406 22.86 3.05 -0.33
CA ASN A 406 22.54 3.14 1.09
C ASN A 406 21.13 3.73 1.26
N ILE A 407 20.16 2.85 1.48
CA ILE A 407 18.75 3.21 1.73
C ILE A 407 18.59 4.23 2.85
N PHE A 408 19.50 4.24 3.82
CA PHE A 408 19.50 5.19 4.93
C PHE A 408 19.84 6.61 4.47
N THR A 409 20.77 6.75 3.52
CA THR A 409 21.11 8.06 2.91
C THR A 409 19.95 8.61 2.10
N THR A 410 19.27 7.76 1.33
CA THR A 410 18.07 8.16 0.57
C THR A 410 16.95 8.60 1.51
N LEU A 411 16.74 7.85 2.61
CA LEU A 411 15.74 8.17 3.62
C LEU A 411 16.03 9.51 4.32
N LEU A 412 17.28 9.82 4.67
CA LEU A 412 17.63 11.09 5.32
C LEU A 412 17.47 12.31 4.41
N ASN A 413 17.60 12.14 3.09
CA ASN A 413 17.50 13.23 2.13
C ASN A 413 16.10 13.40 1.52
N ALA A 414 15.17 12.47 1.80
CA ALA A 414 13.83 12.49 1.27
C ALA A 414 12.96 13.59 1.93
N ASP A 415 11.95 14.09 1.20
CA ASP A 415 10.98 15.05 1.73
C ASP A 415 10.09 14.39 2.81
N SER A 416 10.35 14.72 4.07
CA SER A 416 9.63 14.17 5.24
C SER A 416 8.13 14.45 5.21
N ALA A 417 7.69 15.57 4.66
CA ALA A 417 6.25 15.89 4.61
C ALA A 417 5.53 14.96 3.64
N MET A 418 6.15 14.64 2.50
CA MET A 418 5.62 13.67 1.53
C MET A 418 5.67 12.24 2.08
N LEU A 419 6.76 11.87 2.76
CA LEU A 419 6.86 10.56 3.44
C LEU A 419 5.79 10.38 4.52
N SER A 420 5.62 11.39 5.37
CA SER A 420 4.64 11.36 6.45
C SER A 420 3.23 11.27 5.90
N SER A 421 2.89 12.07 4.87
CA SER A 421 1.62 11.95 4.14
C SER A 421 1.39 10.56 3.55
N ALA A 422 2.42 9.93 2.98
CA ALA A 422 2.32 8.58 2.45
C ALA A 422 2.06 7.55 3.56
N MET A 423 2.79 7.62 4.67
CA MET A 423 2.62 6.72 5.82
C MET A 423 1.26 6.88 6.48
N ASP A 424 0.76 8.11 6.63
CA ASP A 424 -0.60 8.39 7.13
C ASP A 424 -1.68 7.76 6.22
N LYS A 425 -1.53 7.88 4.91
CA LYS A 425 -2.45 7.26 3.94
C LYS A 425 -2.41 5.73 4.04
N LEU A 426 -1.23 5.13 4.17
CA LEU A 426 -1.07 3.68 4.31
C LEU A 426 -1.60 3.17 5.67
N GLY A 427 -1.40 3.94 6.74
CA GLY A 427 -1.92 3.62 8.07
C GLY A 427 -3.45 3.75 8.16
N GLY A 428 -4.04 4.64 7.38
CA GLY A 428 -5.50 4.82 7.28
C GLY A 428 -6.25 3.76 6.46
N LEU A 429 -5.55 2.78 5.88
CA LEU A 429 -6.15 1.69 5.10
C LEU A 429 -6.92 0.74 6.01
N GLY A 430 -8.13 0.34 5.61
CA GLY A 430 -8.86 -0.74 6.28
C GLY A 430 -8.10 -2.09 6.22
N LEU A 431 -7.20 -2.24 5.25
CA LEU A 431 -6.32 -3.40 5.12
C LEU A 431 -5.08 -3.35 6.04
N ALA A 432 -4.76 -2.21 6.66
CA ALA A 432 -3.50 -2.01 7.39
C ALA A 432 -3.34 -3.02 8.53
N ASP A 433 -4.37 -3.22 9.35
CA ASP A 433 -4.35 -4.20 10.46
C ASP A 433 -4.16 -5.64 9.99
N MET A 434 -4.80 -5.99 8.88
CA MET A 434 -4.71 -7.31 8.30
C MET A 434 -3.32 -7.58 7.71
N ILE A 435 -2.78 -6.63 6.94
CA ILE A 435 -1.45 -6.74 6.32
C ILE A 435 -0.36 -6.67 7.38
N GLY A 436 -0.50 -5.78 8.37
CA GLY A 436 0.49 -5.60 9.43
C GLY A 436 0.61 -6.82 10.33
N SER A 437 -0.51 -7.39 10.78
CA SER A 437 -0.50 -8.61 11.60
C SER A 437 0.08 -9.80 10.85
N PHE A 438 -0.28 -9.98 9.57
CA PHE A 438 0.32 -11.01 8.72
C PHE A 438 1.82 -10.76 8.49
N GLY A 439 2.18 -9.54 8.07
CA GLY A 439 3.56 -9.17 7.76
C GLY A 439 4.49 -9.35 8.95
N ALA A 440 4.04 -8.95 10.15
CA ALA A 440 4.80 -9.15 11.38
C ALA A 440 5.02 -10.63 11.70
N ASN A 441 3.97 -11.45 11.60
CA ASN A 441 4.12 -12.90 11.80
C ASN A 441 5.06 -13.53 10.75
N ALA A 442 4.93 -13.13 9.49
CA ALA A 442 5.81 -13.61 8.43
C ALA A 442 7.29 -13.19 8.67
N ILE A 443 7.52 -11.96 9.13
CA ILE A 443 8.86 -11.47 9.51
C ILE A 443 9.40 -12.29 10.68
N LEU A 444 8.61 -12.49 11.75
CA LEU A 444 9.01 -13.28 12.93
C LEU A 444 9.31 -14.75 12.62
N ASN A 445 8.69 -15.29 11.57
CA ASN A 445 8.94 -16.63 11.06
C ASN A 445 10.05 -16.68 10.00
N GLY A 446 10.58 -15.54 9.59
CA GLY A 446 11.57 -15.42 8.53
C GLY A 446 12.97 -15.80 9.01
N PRO A 447 13.80 -16.46 8.17
CA PRO A 447 15.13 -16.94 8.57
C PRO A 447 16.09 -15.80 8.95
N PHE A 448 15.93 -14.62 8.34
CA PHE A 448 16.73 -13.44 8.68
C PHE A 448 16.41 -12.95 10.10
N PHE A 449 15.13 -12.80 10.43
CA PHE A 449 14.73 -12.29 11.74
C PHE A 449 15.00 -13.32 12.84
N GLU A 450 14.82 -14.61 12.56
CA GLU A 450 15.21 -15.68 13.49
C GLU A 450 16.71 -15.63 13.80
N GLN A 451 17.56 -15.43 12.79
CA GLN A 451 19.00 -15.26 12.99
C GLN A 451 19.31 -13.99 13.80
N LEU A 452 18.66 -12.87 13.50
CA LEU A 452 18.83 -11.61 14.23
C LEU A 452 18.42 -11.76 15.70
N LEU A 453 17.31 -12.44 15.99
CA LEU A 453 16.89 -12.76 17.36
C LEU A 453 17.93 -13.62 18.10
N ILE A 454 18.52 -14.60 17.41
CA ILE A 454 19.60 -15.44 17.98
C ILE A 454 20.86 -14.60 18.27
N GLU A 455 21.25 -13.72 17.35
CA GLU A 455 22.40 -12.81 17.51
C GLU A 455 22.20 -11.87 18.70
N PHE A 456 20.97 -11.39 18.90
CA PHE A 456 20.60 -10.54 20.04
C PHE A 456 20.31 -11.32 21.33
N GLY A 457 20.29 -12.66 21.28
CA GLY A 457 19.97 -13.49 22.44
C GLY A 457 18.51 -13.38 22.92
N ILE A 458 17.60 -12.95 22.04
CA ILE A 458 16.17 -12.77 22.32
C ILE A 458 15.43 -14.00 21.81
N SER A 459 14.59 -14.61 22.66
CA SER A 459 13.71 -15.69 22.21
C SER A 459 12.46 -15.13 21.50
N LYS A 460 11.92 -15.89 20.55
CA LYS A 460 10.74 -15.45 19.79
C LYS A 460 9.52 -15.25 20.68
N GLU A 461 9.38 -16.02 21.76
CA GLU A 461 8.31 -15.91 22.74
C GLU A 461 8.39 -14.62 23.57
N GLU A 462 9.52 -13.92 23.56
CA GLU A 462 9.66 -12.60 24.18
C GLU A 462 9.16 -11.46 23.30
N ILE A 463 8.83 -11.73 22.02
CA ILE A 463 8.23 -10.72 21.14
C ILE A 463 6.75 -10.60 21.46
N ASN A 464 6.35 -9.40 21.88
CA ASN A 464 4.99 -9.07 22.23
C ASN A 464 4.31 -8.30 21.09
N LEU A 465 3.39 -8.98 20.39
CA LEU A 465 2.54 -8.40 19.35
C LEU A 465 1.11 -8.08 19.82
N ASP A 466 0.81 -8.25 21.11
CA ASP A 466 -0.54 -8.10 21.63
C ASP A 466 -0.99 -6.63 21.64
N GLY A 467 -2.19 -6.38 21.11
CA GLY A 467 -2.83 -5.06 21.16
C GLY A 467 -2.25 -4.02 20.20
N ILE A 468 -1.44 -4.44 19.22
CA ILE A 468 -0.90 -3.56 18.18
C ILE A 468 -1.99 -3.19 17.18
N ASP A 469 -2.20 -1.89 17.00
CA ASP A 469 -2.96 -1.29 15.89
C ASP A 469 -1.98 -0.96 14.77
N TRP A 470 -1.93 -1.80 13.73
CA TRP A 470 -0.92 -1.68 12.69
C TRP A 470 -1.16 -0.46 11.80
N GLY A 471 -2.42 -0.01 11.67
CA GLY A 471 -2.72 1.26 11.01
C GLY A 471 -2.01 2.42 11.71
N SER A 472 -2.11 2.49 13.03
CA SER A 472 -1.40 3.48 13.84
C SER A 472 0.13 3.31 13.78
N GLU A 473 0.64 2.08 13.79
CA GLU A 473 2.09 1.82 13.68
C GLU A 473 2.66 2.32 12.34
N ILE A 474 1.98 2.02 11.23
CA ILE A 474 2.41 2.43 9.89
C ILE A 474 2.37 3.96 9.77
N ALA A 475 1.31 4.62 10.26
CA ALA A 475 1.24 6.08 10.29
C ALA A 475 2.38 6.70 11.12
N ASN A 476 2.70 6.11 12.27
CA ASN A 476 3.76 6.58 13.17
C ASN A 476 5.16 6.55 12.52
N LEU A 477 5.41 5.68 11.52
CA LEU A 477 6.68 5.65 10.79
C LEU A 477 6.99 6.99 10.13
N GLY A 478 5.97 7.72 9.64
CA GLY A 478 6.14 9.05 9.08
C GLY A 478 6.75 10.03 10.07
N GLY A 479 6.20 10.07 11.29
CA GLY A 479 6.72 10.87 12.39
C GLY A 479 8.13 10.43 12.83
N ILE A 480 8.39 9.13 12.93
CA ILE A 480 9.72 8.61 13.28
C ILE A 480 10.76 9.08 12.27
N ILE A 481 10.46 9.03 10.97
CA ILE A 481 11.39 9.48 9.92
C ILE A 481 11.61 10.99 9.98
N GLU A 482 10.54 11.78 10.14
CA GLU A 482 10.62 13.24 10.25
C GLU A 482 11.48 13.66 11.45
N THR A 483 11.25 13.07 12.62
CA THR A 483 12.04 13.34 13.82
C THR A 483 13.49 12.85 13.69
N LEU A 484 13.73 11.71 13.03
CA LEU A 484 15.08 11.20 12.73
C LEU A 484 15.86 12.17 11.84
N GLN A 485 15.24 12.71 10.78
CA GLN A 485 15.86 13.72 9.90
C GLN A 485 16.15 15.02 10.65
N ASN A 486 15.23 15.45 11.52
CA ASN A 486 15.37 16.66 12.33
C ASN A 486 16.35 16.51 13.51
N MET A 487 16.76 15.28 13.84
CA MET A 487 17.69 15.01 14.95
C MET A 487 19.10 15.58 14.69
N GLY A 488 19.45 15.85 13.42
CA GLY A 488 20.76 16.39 13.02
C GLY A 488 21.80 15.34 12.67
N LEU A 489 21.39 14.11 12.38
CA LEU A 489 22.27 13.04 11.91
C LEU A 489 22.87 13.38 10.53
N VAL A 490 24.17 13.14 10.37
CA VAL A 490 24.86 13.28 9.09
C VAL A 490 25.58 11.97 8.78
N ILE A 491 25.56 11.53 7.53
CA ILE A 491 26.33 10.37 7.08
C ILE A 491 27.69 10.85 6.58
N ARG A 492 28.77 10.24 7.07
CA ARG A 492 30.14 10.55 6.64
C ARG A 492 30.43 9.92 5.27
N GLU A 493 31.50 10.37 4.61
CA GLU A 493 31.92 9.84 3.30
C GLU A 493 32.24 8.34 3.32
N ASP A 494 32.54 7.77 4.49
CA ASP A 494 32.79 6.33 4.69
C ASP A 494 31.52 5.52 5.01
N GLY A 495 30.35 6.14 5.00
CA GLY A 495 29.07 5.51 5.30
C GLY A 495 28.74 5.40 6.79
N SER A 496 29.64 5.82 7.69
CA SER A 496 29.39 5.82 9.14
C SER A 496 28.47 6.98 9.57
N LEU A 497 27.74 6.78 10.68
CA LEU A 497 26.88 7.80 11.28
C LEU A 497 27.71 8.82 12.06
N ASP A 498 27.50 10.11 11.78
CA ASP A 498 28.07 11.21 12.54
C ASP A 498 27.10 11.72 13.60
N PHE A 499 27.38 11.34 14.85
CA PHE A 499 26.59 11.74 16.02
C PHE A 499 27.00 13.12 16.59
N THR A 500 27.97 13.82 15.97
CA THR A 500 28.51 15.08 16.52
C THR A 500 27.54 16.27 16.43
N ASN A 501 26.57 16.23 15.51
CA ASN A 501 25.62 17.32 15.28
C ASN A 501 24.23 17.08 15.91
N LEU A 502 24.08 16.02 16.72
CA LEU A 502 22.81 15.75 17.38
C LEU A 502 22.45 16.85 18.38
N THR A 503 21.16 17.19 18.44
CA THR A 503 20.63 18.14 19.43
C THR A 503 19.84 17.42 20.51
N THR A 504 19.88 17.90 21.75
CA THR A 504 19.10 17.33 22.86
C THR A 504 17.59 17.37 22.59
N ASP A 505 17.11 18.46 21.97
CA ASP A 505 15.70 18.60 21.59
C ASP A 505 15.35 17.61 20.46
N GLY A 506 16.21 17.45 19.46
CA GLY A 506 15.99 16.47 18.39
C GLY A 506 16.02 15.01 18.89
N ILE A 507 16.90 14.68 19.83
CA ILE A 507 16.92 13.36 20.49
C ILE A 507 15.62 13.15 21.26
N ALA A 508 15.15 14.17 22.01
CA ALA A 508 13.90 14.10 22.73
C ALA A 508 12.71 13.83 21.80
N ASP A 509 12.59 14.60 20.72
CA ASP A 509 11.49 14.48 19.76
C ASP A 509 11.50 13.11 19.07
N PHE A 510 12.67 12.61 18.66
CA PHE A 510 12.81 11.28 18.06
C PHE A 510 12.41 10.16 19.02
N VAL A 511 12.86 10.23 20.27
CA VAL A 511 12.57 9.19 21.27
C VAL A 511 11.09 9.21 21.64
N ASP A 512 10.50 10.40 21.81
CA ASP A 512 9.08 10.54 22.11
C ASP A 512 8.23 9.95 20.98
N GLU A 513 8.61 10.17 19.70
CA GLU A 513 7.91 9.59 18.55
C GLU A 513 8.11 8.07 18.40
N LEU A 514 9.33 7.59 18.65
CA LEU A 514 9.68 6.18 18.58
C LEU A 514 8.92 5.36 19.63
N PHE A 515 8.70 5.92 20.81
CA PHE A 515 7.93 5.28 21.89
C PHE A 515 6.41 5.47 21.80
N LYS A 516 5.89 6.24 20.82
CA LYS A 516 4.46 6.19 20.46
C LYS A 516 4.10 4.89 19.73
N SER A 517 5.06 4.25 19.07
CA SER A 517 4.90 2.92 18.50
C SER A 517 4.69 1.90 19.62
N THR A 518 3.51 1.29 19.66
CA THR A 518 3.20 0.20 20.59
C THR A 518 4.05 -1.02 20.28
N LEU A 519 4.32 -1.30 19.00
CA LEU A 519 5.24 -2.36 18.59
C LEU A 519 6.63 -2.18 19.22
N LEU A 520 7.23 -1.00 19.07
CA LEU A 520 8.58 -0.73 19.60
C LEU A 520 8.56 -0.64 21.13
N ALA A 521 7.56 0.03 21.72
CA ALA A 521 7.43 0.16 23.17
C ALA A 521 7.18 -1.18 23.89
N ASN A 522 6.51 -2.14 23.25
CA ASN A 522 6.32 -3.49 23.78
C ASN A 522 7.56 -4.38 23.63
N ASN A 523 8.50 -4.02 22.74
CA ASN A 523 9.64 -4.85 22.35
C ASN A 523 10.98 -4.11 22.53
N THR A 524 11.14 -3.37 23.63
CA THR A 524 12.31 -2.51 23.88
C THR A 524 13.64 -3.26 23.93
N LYS A 525 13.63 -4.57 24.25
CA LYS A 525 14.83 -5.43 24.16
C LYS A 525 15.49 -5.43 22.78
N ILE A 526 14.70 -5.39 21.71
CA ILE A 526 15.24 -5.32 20.34
C ILE A 526 15.94 -3.97 20.14
N ILE A 527 15.29 -2.88 20.57
CA ILE A 527 15.82 -1.52 20.46
C ILE A 527 17.15 -1.41 21.22
N VAL A 528 17.20 -1.98 22.43
CA VAL A 528 18.40 -2.06 23.26
C VAL A 528 19.53 -2.78 22.53
N ALA A 529 19.25 -3.96 21.96
CA ALA A 529 20.25 -4.76 21.27
C ALA A 529 20.79 -4.03 20.02
N THR A 530 19.90 -3.45 19.22
CA THR A 530 20.28 -2.67 18.02
C THR A 530 21.12 -1.44 18.39
N VAL A 531 20.77 -0.71 19.45
CA VAL A 531 21.56 0.46 19.87
C VAL A 531 22.90 0.06 20.46
N LYS A 532 22.99 -1.04 21.22
CA LYS A 532 24.30 -1.57 21.67
C LYS A 532 25.20 -1.86 20.49
N GLU A 533 24.70 -2.53 19.46
CA GLU A 533 25.49 -2.87 18.28
C GLU A 533 25.91 -1.62 17.46
N ALA A 534 25.06 -0.59 17.42
CA ALA A 534 25.34 0.65 16.70
C ALA A 534 26.37 1.57 17.39
N LEU A 535 26.64 1.36 18.68
CA LEU A 535 27.61 2.15 19.45
C LEU A 535 29.04 1.61 19.28
N PRO A 536 30.08 2.47 19.40
CA PRO A 536 31.48 2.03 19.39
C PRO A 536 31.74 0.96 20.46
N GLU A 537 32.63 -0.02 20.20
CA GLU A 537 32.95 -1.13 21.12
C GLU A 537 33.28 -0.65 22.54
N GLU A 538 33.95 0.50 22.66
CA GLU A 538 34.30 1.12 23.94
C GLU A 538 33.10 1.55 24.76
N VAL A 539 31.94 1.75 24.10
CA VAL A 539 30.69 2.28 24.68
C VAL A 539 29.63 1.19 24.90
N GLN A 540 29.70 0.06 24.17
CA GLN A 540 28.71 -1.02 24.26
C GLN A 540 28.61 -1.61 25.68
N ASP A 541 29.75 -1.76 26.35
CA ASP A 541 29.84 -2.27 27.74
C ASP A 541 29.08 -1.41 28.77
N PHE A 542 28.78 -0.14 28.46
CA PHE A 542 28.11 0.77 29.39
C PHE A 542 26.59 0.55 29.48
N ILE A 543 26.01 -0.24 28.57
CA ILE A 543 24.58 -0.55 28.55
C ILE A 543 24.38 -2.01 28.99
N GLN A 544 24.07 -2.23 30.27
CA GLN A 544 23.84 -3.58 30.83
C GLN A 544 22.38 -3.83 31.23
N VAL A 545 21.44 -3.16 30.58
CA VAL A 545 20.02 -3.30 30.88
C VAL A 545 19.33 -4.06 29.76
N ASP A 546 18.38 -4.92 30.13
CA ASP A 546 17.61 -5.75 29.22
C ASP A 546 16.37 -5.00 28.68
N ASP A 547 15.70 -4.19 29.52
CA ASP A 547 14.53 -3.38 29.14
C ASP A 547 14.78 -1.88 29.46
N LEU A 548 14.39 -0.99 28.55
CA LEU A 548 14.51 0.47 28.72
C LEU A 548 13.14 1.14 28.72
N THR A 549 12.99 2.18 29.56
CA THR A 549 11.93 3.16 29.36
C THR A 549 12.34 4.17 28.26
N GLY A 550 11.38 4.92 27.72
CA GLY A 550 11.69 6.02 26.78
C GLY A 550 12.64 7.05 27.39
N GLU A 551 12.52 7.33 28.70
CA GLU A 551 13.42 8.25 29.40
C GLU A 551 14.84 7.66 29.53
N ASP A 552 14.97 6.35 29.78
CA ASP A 552 16.28 5.69 29.75
C ASP A 552 16.92 5.73 28.36
N PHE A 553 16.14 5.45 27.31
CA PHE A 553 16.62 5.46 25.93
C PHE A 553 17.08 6.86 25.49
N LYS A 554 16.29 7.88 25.82
CA LYS A 554 16.64 9.29 25.60
C LYS A 554 17.95 9.64 26.26
N SER A 555 18.09 9.33 27.54
CA SER A 555 19.31 9.62 28.28
C SER A 555 20.52 8.88 27.68
N ILE A 556 20.39 7.63 27.23
CA ILE A 556 21.49 6.89 26.59
C ILE A 556 21.95 7.60 25.30
N LEU A 557 21.01 8.03 24.45
CA LEU A 557 21.34 8.77 23.23
C LEU A 557 21.96 10.15 23.54
N GLU A 558 21.46 10.85 24.56
CA GLU A 558 22.04 12.12 25.04
C GLU A 558 23.50 11.93 25.52
N VAL A 559 23.76 10.89 26.31
CA VAL A 559 25.11 10.54 26.78
C VAL A 559 26.03 10.18 25.60
N GLY A 560 25.55 9.33 24.68
CA GLY A 560 26.30 8.93 23.49
C GLY A 560 26.66 10.14 22.61
N SER A 561 25.72 11.06 22.39
CA SER A 561 25.96 12.30 21.64
C SER A 561 27.02 13.20 22.29
N ILE A 562 26.95 13.38 23.62
CA ILE A 562 27.92 14.21 24.37
C ILE A 562 29.32 13.59 24.33
N ILE A 563 29.44 12.27 24.43
CA ILE A 563 30.72 11.56 24.31
C ILE A 563 31.26 11.66 22.88
N ALA A 564 30.42 11.45 21.86
CA ALA A 564 30.81 11.49 20.47
C ALA A 564 31.31 12.88 20.02
N SER A 565 30.75 13.97 20.58
CA SER A 565 31.20 15.34 20.28
C SER A 565 32.62 15.64 20.79
N HIS A 566 33.15 14.83 21.71
CA HIS A 566 34.50 14.95 22.28
C HIS A 566 35.41 13.77 21.86
N MET A 567 35.02 13.01 20.84
CA MET A 567 35.85 11.95 20.26
C MET A 567 36.78 12.54 19.20
N ASP A 568 38.07 12.19 19.29
CA ASP A 568 39.05 12.57 18.28
C ASP A 568 38.77 11.82 16.96
N LYS A 569 38.59 12.58 15.88
CA LYS A 569 38.15 12.05 14.58
C LYS A 569 39.18 11.16 13.88
N GLU A 570 40.46 11.25 14.23
CA GLU A 570 41.55 10.47 13.60
C GLU A 570 41.90 9.21 14.40
N THR A 571 41.75 9.27 15.72
CA THR A 571 42.19 8.20 16.64
C THR A 571 41.04 7.41 17.28
N GLY A 572 39.80 7.91 17.20
CA GLY A 572 38.63 7.30 17.86
C GLY A 572 38.68 7.39 19.39
N GLN A 573 39.72 8.02 19.95
CA GLN A 573 39.87 8.15 21.39
C GLN A 573 38.99 9.28 21.92
N ILE A 574 38.32 9.02 23.03
CA ILE A 574 37.48 10.02 23.70
C ILE A 574 38.37 10.94 24.54
N ALA A 575 38.31 12.25 24.27
CA ALA A 575 38.99 13.27 25.07
C ALA A 575 38.20 13.56 26.35
N PHE A 576 38.09 12.57 27.24
CA PHE A 576 37.35 12.69 28.51
C PHE A 576 37.78 13.89 29.35
N GLU A 577 39.07 14.22 29.29
CA GLU A 577 39.63 15.38 29.97
C GLU A 577 39.04 16.71 29.44
N GLU A 578 38.80 16.85 28.13
CA GLU A 578 38.19 18.06 27.56
C GLU A 578 36.68 18.11 27.84
N LEU A 579 36.02 16.95 27.74
CA LEU A 579 34.59 16.79 28.03
C LEU A 579 34.25 17.14 29.48
N LEU A 580 35.05 16.71 30.45
CA LEU A 580 34.80 17.00 31.86
C LEU A 580 35.03 18.49 32.19
N LYS A 581 35.79 19.23 31.38
CA LYS A 581 36.07 20.65 31.60
C LYS A 581 35.11 21.59 30.86
N SER A 582 34.28 21.07 29.97
CA SER A 582 33.35 21.85 29.17
C SER A 582 32.02 22.07 29.89
N GLU A 583 31.15 22.91 29.31
CA GLU A 583 29.77 23.05 29.78
C GLU A 583 28.95 21.75 29.59
N ASP A 584 29.45 20.80 28.79
CA ASP A 584 28.79 19.52 28.52
C ASP A 584 28.97 18.51 29.66
N ALA A 585 29.91 18.73 30.59
CA ALA A 585 30.03 17.96 31.82
C ALA A 585 28.72 17.99 32.67
N ALA A 586 28.07 19.15 32.75
CA ALA A 586 26.79 19.30 33.44
C ALA A 586 25.65 18.60 32.69
N LYS A 587 25.67 18.63 31.35
CA LYS A 587 24.68 17.95 30.52
C LYS A 587 24.82 16.43 30.65
N LEU A 588 26.05 15.92 30.66
CA LEU A 588 26.35 14.51 30.85
C LEU A 588 25.82 14.02 32.21
N GLY A 589 26.12 14.75 33.30
CA GLY A 589 25.64 14.39 34.62
C GLY A 589 24.10 14.40 34.74
N ASN A 590 23.44 15.39 34.13
CA ASN A 590 21.97 15.46 34.10
C ASN A 590 21.33 14.37 33.25
N ALA A 591 21.93 13.99 32.12
CA ALA A 591 21.42 12.91 31.27
C ALA A 591 21.49 11.56 32.00
N ILE A 592 22.60 11.30 32.70
CA ILE A 592 22.76 10.07 33.49
C ILE A 592 21.79 10.02 34.67
N GLU A 593 21.58 11.14 35.37
CA GLU A 593 20.66 11.19 36.52
C GLU A 593 19.21 10.83 36.17
N LYS A 594 18.77 11.14 34.95
CA LYS A 594 17.41 10.87 34.48
C LYS A 594 17.15 9.40 34.12
N SER A 595 18.19 8.56 34.05
CA SER A 595 18.05 7.16 33.67
C SER A 595 18.40 6.24 34.83
N ASP A 596 17.40 5.51 35.31
CA ASP A 596 17.59 4.43 36.29
C ASP A 596 18.48 3.32 35.72
N ALA A 597 18.41 3.09 34.39
CA ALA A 597 19.24 2.15 33.68
C ALA A 597 20.73 2.54 33.73
N MET A 598 21.06 3.80 33.40
CA MET A 598 22.44 4.28 33.44
C MET A 598 22.96 4.54 34.84
N ALA A 599 22.10 4.96 35.77
CA ALA A 599 22.48 5.11 37.18
C ALA A 599 23.01 3.79 37.78
N LYS A 600 22.53 2.63 37.29
CA LYS A 600 23.02 1.30 37.71
C LYS A 600 24.36 0.91 37.10
N THR A 601 24.69 1.40 35.90
CA THR A 601 25.98 1.14 35.22
C THR A 601 27.01 2.23 35.44
N ILE A 602 26.61 3.33 36.09
CA ILE A 602 27.45 4.52 36.28
C ILE A 602 28.72 4.25 37.11
N GLU A 603 28.71 3.23 37.97
CA GLU A 603 29.90 2.80 38.72
C GLU A 603 31.02 2.36 37.76
N GLU A 604 30.68 1.63 36.70
CA GLU A 604 31.62 1.18 35.68
C GLU A 604 31.93 2.31 34.69
N THR A 605 30.93 3.13 34.33
CA THR A 605 31.11 4.27 33.43
C THR A 605 32.00 5.36 34.02
N MET A 606 31.73 5.79 35.26
CA MET A 606 32.59 6.71 36.02
C MET A 606 33.86 6.06 36.50
N GLY A 607 33.85 4.77 36.83
CA GLY A 607 35.07 4.00 37.09
C GLY A 607 36.05 4.07 35.92
N LYS A 608 35.62 3.73 34.70
CA LYS A 608 36.44 3.78 33.48
C LYS A 608 36.84 5.21 33.10
N ILE A 609 35.94 6.20 33.22
CA ILE A 609 36.26 7.62 32.93
C ILE A 609 37.30 8.15 33.90
N LEU A 610 37.15 7.87 35.20
CA LEU A 610 38.09 8.29 36.24
C LEU A 610 39.42 7.52 36.14
N GLU A 611 39.38 6.24 35.80
CA GLU A 611 40.58 5.43 35.53
C GLU A 611 41.37 5.94 34.33
N ASN A 612 40.69 6.34 33.24
CA ASN A 612 41.32 6.95 32.06
C ASN A 612 41.99 8.29 32.36
N VAL A 613 41.47 9.06 33.32
CA VAL A 613 42.15 10.27 33.83
C VAL A 613 43.06 9.99 35.03
N GLY A 614 43.38 8.72 35.32
CA GLY A 614 44.38 8.31 36.31
C GLY A 614 43.92 8.31 37.78
N ILE A 615 42.62 8.32 38.04
CA ILE A 615 42.01 8.30 39.38
C ILE A 615 41.25 6.97 39.57
N ASN A 616 41.84 6.03 40.31
CA ASN A 616 41.21 4.74 40.60
C ASN A 616 40.34 4.83 41.88
N ILE A 617 39.04 5.03 41.72
CA ILE A 617 38.07 5.16 42.82
C ILE A 617 37.44 3.80 43.15
N LYS A 618 37.19 3.55 44.44
CA LYS A 618 36.34 2.44 44.89
C LYS A 618 34.94 2.94 45.22
N PHE A 619 33.94 2.31 44.62
CA PHE A 619 32.52 2.67 44.78
C PHE A 619 31.78 1.80 45.81
N ASP A 620 32.47 0.81 46.40
CA ASP A 620 31.96 -0.23 47.32
C ASP A 620 31.08 0.23 48.51
N ASP A 621 31.01 1.55 48.82
CA ASP A 621 30.33 2.13 50.00
C ASP A 621 29.26 3.21 49.66
N PHE A 622 28.82 3.32 48.40
CA PHE A 622 27.86 4.36 47.98
C PHE A 622 26.46 3.83 47.64
N ASP A 623 25.42 4.55 48.06
CA ASP A 623 24.10 4.44 47.46
C ASP A 623 24.05 5.35 46.24
N ILE A 624 24.41 4.75 45.11
CA ILE A 624 24.59 5.38 43.78
C ILE A 624 23.28 6.04 43.31
N THR A 625 22.12 5.56 43.79
CA THR A 625 20.80 6.07 43.41
C THR A 625 20.44 7.42 44.05
N ASN A 626 21.20 7.87 45.06
CA ASN A 626 20.96 9.13 45.79
C ASN A 626 22.03 10.21 45.52
N ILE A 627 22.89 10.00 44.53
CA ILE A 627 23.94 10.94 44.12
C ILE A 627 23.38 11.91 43.08
N ASP A 628 23.59 13.22 43.29
CA ASP A 628 23.31 14.27 42.30
C ASP A 628 24.44 14.27 41.27
N TRP A 629 24.26 13.47 40.22
CA TRP A 629 25.28 13.23 39.21
C TRP A 629 25.60 14.48 38.39
N GLY A 630 24.62 15.36 38.18
CA GLY A 630 24.84 16.69 37.60
C GLY A 630 25.90 17.49 38.38
N LYS A 631 25.76 17.58 39.71
CA LYS A 631 26.77 18.24 40.56
C LYS A 631 28.08 17.46 40.65
N GLU A 632 28.01 16.15 40.65
CA GLU A 632 29.18 15.29 40.82
C GLU A 632 30.13 15.39 39.62
N VAL A 633 29.63 15.28 38.40
CA VAL A 633 30.43 15.38 37.17
C VAL A 633 31.02 16.79 37.00
N VAL A 634 30.25 17.84 37.34
CA VAL A 634 30.76 19.23 37.35
C VAL A 634 31.86 19.43 38.39
N ALA A 635 31.71 18.83 39.58
CA ALA A 635 32.74 18.89 40.61
C ALA A 635 34.02 18.19 40.13
N LEU A 636 33.92 17.03 39.51
CA LEU A 636 35.06 16.30 38.91
C LEU A 636 35.79 17.16 37.87
N GLY A 637 35.06 17.79 36.95
CA GLY A 637 35.59 18.73 35.97
C GLY A 637 36.33 19.93 36.56
N ALA A 638 35.74 20.55 37.59
CA ALA A 638 36.33 21.69 38.29
C ALA A 638 37.61 21.29 39.05
N ILE A 639 37.67 20.06 39.57
CA ILE A 639 38.84 19.48 40.24
C ILE A 639 39.94 19.22 39.21
N MET A 640 39.63 18.60 38.07
CA MET A 640 40.61 18.38 37.00
C MET A 640 41.19 19.69 36.46
N THR A 641 40.35 20.67 36.15
CA THR A 641 40.77 22.01 35.73
C THR A 641 41.69 22.67 36.75
N SER A 642 41.38 22.50 38.04
CA SER A 642 42.24 23.00 39.11
C SER A 642 43.58 22.28 39.09
N LEU A 643 43.60 20.94 39.13
CA LEU A 643 44.83 20.14 39.21
C LEU A 643 45.79 20.41 38.03
N GLU A 644 45.26 20.58 36.82
CA GLU A 644 46.06 20.94 35.64
C GLU A 644 46.62 22.34 35.62
N LYS A 645 45.82 23.34 36.00
CA LYS A 645 46.29 24.73 36.14
C LYS A 645 47.53 24.80 37.03
N TYR A 646 47.69 23.82 37.93
CA TYR A 646 48.78 23.74 38.87
C TYR A 646 49.83 22.66 38.56
N GLY A 647 49.84 22.13 37.33
CA GLY A 647 50.93 21.34 36.76
C GLY A 647 50.75 19.82 36.79
N LEU A 648 49.60 19.32 37.24
CA LEU A 648 49.24 17.90 37.12
C LEU A 648 48.59 17.66 35.76
N LYS A 649 49.35 17.20 34.77
CA LYS A 649 48.77 16.72 33.51
C LYS A 649 48.37 15.25 33.69
N PHE A 650 47.08 14.97 33.57
CA PHE A 650 46.59 13.61 33.57
C PHE A 650 47.09 12.89 32.30
N GLY A 651 47.48 11.62 32.41
CA GLY A 651 48.02 10.83 31.29
C GLY A 651 49.51 11.03 30.93
N ALA A 652 50.28 11.89 31.62
CA ALA A 652 51.71 12.05 31.33
C ALA A 652 52.58 10.97 32.03
N GLU A 653 53.53 10.37 31.30
CA GLU A 653 54.48 9.34 31.81
C GLU A 653 55.33 9.81 33.01
N SER A 654 55.44 11.13 33.22
CA SER A 654 55.96 11.69 34.46
C SER A 654 55.35 13.08 34.71
N VAL A 655 54.76 13.24 35.88
CA VAL A 655 54.19 14.51 36.34
C VAL A 655 55.07 15.05 37.47
N SER A 656 55.65 16.24 37.31
CA SER A 656 56.35 16.92 38.41
C SER A 656 55.36 17.80 39.18
N PHE A 657 54.72 17.23 40.20
CA PHE A 657 53.93 18.01 41.14
C PHE A 657 54.83 18.98 41.91
N ASN A 658 54.63 20.29 41.73
CA ASN A 658 55.33 21.32 42.50
C ASN A 658 54.32 22.13 43.32
N ILE A 659 54.13 21.73 44.57
CA ILE A 659 53.22 22.40 45.52
C ILE A 659 53.56 23.87 45.76
N ASN A 660 54.78 24.32 45.43
CA ASN A 660 55.19 25.72 45.51
C ASN A 660 54.57 26.61 44.42
N ASN A 661 53.96 26.02 43.39
CA ASN A 661 53.22 26.75 42.36
C ASN A 661 51.84 27.23 42.86
N PHE A 662 51.44 26.86 44.09
CA PHE A 662 50.09 27.10 44.62
C PHE A 662 50.07 28.20 45.68
N THR A 663 49.16 29.16 45.59
CA THR A 663 48.87 30.07 46.73
C THR A 663 47.95 29.42 47.77
N THR A 664 47.82 30.02 48.96
CA THR A 664 47.03 29.40 50.05
C THR A 664 45.56 29.43 49.69
N VAL A 665 45.13 30.52 49.04
CA VAL A 665 43.79 30.67 48.49
C VAL A 665 43.52 29.63 47.41
N GLU A 666 44.50 29.28 46.59
CA GLU A 666 44.32 28.26 45.54
C GLU A 666 44.26 26.84 46.11
N ILE A 667 45.06 26.53 47.13
CA ILE A 667 44.95 25.26 47.89
C ILE A 667 43.57 25.18 48.56
N GLU A 668 43.12 26.25 49.18
CA GLU A 668 41.82 26.29 49.86
C GLU A 668 40.67 26.11 48.88
N ASN A 669 40.67 26.81 47.75
CA ASN A 669 39.65 26.68 46.72
C ASN A 669 39.64 25.26 46.10
N MET A 670 40.81 24.69 45.79
CA MET A 670 40.91 23.33 45.26
C MET A 670 40.35 22.31 46.26
N VAL A 671 40.67 22.45 47.55
CA VAL A 671 40.12 21.56 48.59
C VAL A 671 38.63 21.78 48.80
N ASP A 672 38.14 23.02 48.74
CA ASP A 672 36.70 23.27 48.84
C ASP A 672 35.94 22.64 47.66
N THR A 673 36.47 22.72 46.44
CA THR A 673 35.92 22.02 45.26
C THR A 673 36.03 20.49 45.36
N LEU A 674 37.12 19.96 45.93
CA LEU A 674 37.25 18.51 46.18
C LEU A 674 36.15 17.98 47.12
N PHE A 675 35.76 18.78 48.11
CA PHE A 675 34.75 18.41 49.10
C PHE A 675 33.32 18.77 48.70
N THR A 676 33.10 19.41 47.54
CA THR A 676 31.76 19.53 46.93
C THR A 676 31.32 18.24 46.23
N SER A 677 32.26 17.36 45.88
CA SER A 677 31.99 16.03 45.32
C SER A 677 31.65 15.03 46.43
N GLN A 678 30.52 14.33 46.29
CA GLN A 678 30.07 13.29 47.22
C GLN A 678 30.98 12.06 47.15
N ILE A 679 31.55 11.75 45.98
CA ILE A 679 32.41 10.58 45.74
C ILE A 679 33.84 10.84 46.21
N LEU A 680 34.45 11.96 45.79
CA LEU A 680 35.84 12.28 46.12
C LEU A 680 36.02 12.67 47.59
N SER A 681 35.04 13.32 48.22
CA SER A 681 35.10 13.66 49.65
C SER A 681 35.17 12.41 50.55
N LYS A 682 34.54 11.30 50.15
CA LYS A 682 34.63 10.01 50.85
C LYS A 682 35.84 9.18 50.42
N ASN A 683 36.41 9.44 49.23
CA ASN A 683 37.62 8.82 48.71
C ASN A 683 38.92 9.62 49.00
N THR A 684 38.89 10.56 49.96
CA THR A 684 40.04 11.38 50.36
C THR A 684 41.31 10.58 50.66
N LYS A 685 41.20 9.34 51.12
CA LYS A 685 42.35 8.46 51.34
C LYS A 685 43.10 8.11 50.04
N VAL A 686 42.38 7.87 48.94
CA VAL A 686 42.97 7.59 47.61
C VAL A 686 43.65 8.85 47.08
N LEU A 687 42.99 10.00 47.22
CA LEU A 687 43.54 11.30 46.83
C LEU A 687 44.82 11.63 47.61
N MET A 688 44.82 11.38 48.93
CA MET A 688 45.99 11.58 49.79
C MET A 688 47.13 10.59 49.49
N GLN A 689 46.81 9.38 49.04
CA GLN A 689 47.79 8.41 48.55
C GLN A 689 48.45 8.91 47.26
N ALA A 690 47.67 9.42 46.30
CA ALA A 690 48.19 10.04 45.08
C ALA A 690 49.08 11.25 45.39
N ILE A 691 48.64 12.15 46.29
CA ILE A 691 49.44 13.30 46.74
C ILE A 691 50.74 12.82 47.41
N LYS A 692 50.69 11.79 48.25
CA LYS A 692 51.88 11.22 48.89
C LYS A 692 52.88 10.66 47.88
N ASP A 693 52.39 10.01 46.83
CA ASP A 693 53.23 9.41 45.80
C ASP A 693 53.88 10.47 44.90
N MET A 694 53.24 11.64 44.76
CA MET A 694 53.70 12.80 43.98
C MET A 694 54.66 13.73 44.74
N VAL A 695 54.76 13.61 46.06
CA VAL A 695 55.62 14.45 46.90
C VAL A 695 57.05 13.84 46.96
N PRO A 696 58.13 14.66 46.91
CA PRO A 696 59.50 14.13 46.95
C PRO A 696 59.74 13.23 48.16
N GLU A 697 60.60 12.21 48.01
CA GLU A 697 60.86 11.18 49.04
C GLU A 697 61.12 11.75 50.44
N ALA A 698 61.75 12.93 50.52
CA ALA A 698 62.04 13.66 51.75
C ALA A 698 60.79 14.11 52.55
N TYR A 699 59.65 14.27 51.88
CA TYR A 699 58.41 14.79 52.46
C TYR A 699 57.28 13.75 52.48
N LYS A 700 57.46 12.57 51.89
CA LYS A 700 56.46 11.46 51.94
C LYS A 700 56.03 11.08 53.35
N ASN A 701 56.94 11.17 54.32
CA ASN A 701 56.67 10.88 55.73
C ASN A 701 55.79 11.94 56.42
N GLN A 702 55.57 13.09 55.78
CA GLN A 702 54.73 14.18 56.28
C GLN A 702 53.28 14.08 55.76
N VAL A 703 53.01 13.17 54.81
CA VAL A 703 51.68 12.91 54.25
C VAL A 703 51.10 11.66 54.90
N GLU A 704 50.09 11.85 55.76
CA GLU A 704 49.36 10.77 56.39
C GLU A 704 48.23 10.30 55.45
N VAL A 705 48.13 9.00 55.18
CA VAL A 705 47.12 8.43 54.26
C VAL A 705 45.98 7.86 55.09
N LYS A 706 45.00 8.71 55.39
CA LYS A 706 43.76 8.36 56.09
C LYS A 706 42.60 9.15 55.49
N THR A 707 41.37 8.78 55.83
CA THR A 707 40.19 9.61 55.55
C THR A 707 40.32 10.92 56.32
N MET A 708 40.14 12.05 55.62
CA MET A 708 40.45 13.39 56.14
C MET A 708 39.30 14.36 55.89
N THR A 709 39.18 15.36 56.75
CA THR A 709 38.26 16.49 56.53
C THR A 709 38.90 17.55 55.62
N ALA A 710 38.08 18.45 55.05
CA ALA A 710 38.59 19.56 54.24
C ALA A 710 39.63 20.41 54.98
N ALA A 711 39.45 20.60 56.30
CA ALA A 711 40.39 21.32 57.14
C ALA A 711 41.74 20.59 57.26
N ASP A 712 41.73 19.27 57.41
CA ASP A 712 42.95 18.45 57.50
C ASP A 712 43.75 18.48 56.18
N VAL A 713 43.06 18.37 55.04
CA VAL A 713 43.69 18.41 53.72
C VAL A 713 44.28 19.80 53.44
N LYS A 714 43.54 20.88 53.76
CA LYS A 714 44.05 22.27 53.66
C LYS A 714 45.29 22.47 54.53
N GLU A 715 45.30 21.94 55.75
CA GLU A 715 46.43 22.08 56.66
C GLU A 715 47.68 21.36 56.12
N ILE A 716 47.53 20.13 55.62
CA ILE A 716 48.65 19.34 55.08
C ILE A 716 49.21 19.97 53.82
N LEU A 717 48.37 20.37 52.88
CA LEU A 717 48.83 20.99 51.63
C LEU A 717 49.50 22.34 51.87
N ASN A 718 48.97 23.17 52.78
CA ASN A 718 49.64 24.42 53.15
C ASN A 718 50.97 24.18 53.88
N LYS A 719 51.09 23.13 54.70
CA LYS A 719 52.35 22.71 55.35
C LYS A 719 53.38 22.18 54.37
N LEU A 720 52.96 21.43 53.35
CA LEU A 720 53.86 20.93 52.30
C LEU A 720 54.36 22.06 51.40
N ARG A 721 53.61 23.17 51.29
CA ARG A 721 54.06 24.38 50.59
C ARG A 721 55.06 25.21 51.40
N SER A 722 54.81 25.39 52.69
CA SER A 722 55.67 26.18 53.58
C SER A 722 57.03 25.54 53.80
#